data_AF-A0A4U1IX02-F1
#
_entry.id   AF-A0A4U1IX02-F1
#
_cell.length_a   1.000
_cell.length_b   1.000
_cell.length_c   1.000
_cell.angle_alpha   90.00
_cell.angle_beta   90.00
_cell.angle_gamma   90.00
#
_symmetry.space_group_name_H-M   'P 1'
#
loop_
_entity.id
_entity.type
_entity.pdbx_description
1 polymer ?
#
loop_
_entity_poly.entity_id
_entity_poly.type
_entity_poly.pdbx_seq_one_letter_code
_entity_poly.pdbx_strand_id
1 'polypeptide(L)'
;MTDPDSRPDPDALVRRAHAEEGREHRARLRVFFGFAPGVGKTYRMLQVARERAIEQKVDVVAGIVETHGRAETEALLEGLDVLPRRKVEYRGRALDELDLDAALARRPGLLLLDELAHTNVHGSRHAKRWQDALELLDAGIDVFTTVNVQHVESLNDVVAQITGIQVRETIPDSILDRADEIELVDIAPEELLARLREGKVYLPEQAKRAAAHFFQRGNLLALRELALRRTAERVDVDMREYREQHGVITPWPAGERILVCISPAPSSGRLLRAAARMAAGLRAPWVAAYVASPAAKAPSEADRARLEAHLRLAETLGGAVTRLSGASISEALLRYARKHNVTRIIIGKPTHSRLRDRLRGSLLDEVVRGSGDVDVLVISGSESAETAPAPPELPKESARPVMYGSAVLLVAATTVLAAAVRAIYPVPDLEVLYVLCVMLAAVRFGRGPSILASILAVACYDFFFVPPFHTFDVADAKYLLTFAMMLGVGLLLSALTARIRRQEQDARHREAQTAALYDLSRDLAAADDTGAVASAVAGHAEQVFEAAAHVLQSRADGALQAVAVAPAAASLDTADLAVARWAFEHARPSGLGTDTLPGSKVVCAPLSVRGAPLGVLVLAPKSATPLGAEQRAFLDAFCRQAAFAFERVRLTSEANSAALRAKTEEMRSSLLSAVSHDLRTPLSAITGSATALRDDGGLGETTRAELLDSICEEAERLERLVANLLDMTRLEAGPVALKRAWVPLEELVGSALTRLERKLGDRPVNVTFPEALALLSVDPVLFEQVFINLFENAARYTPPGSPIEVVARGEPGGVVVEVADAGPGLAAGSESRIFEKFYRGGHTTAVGAGLGLAICKAIVEAHGGTIAAENRASGGANFRIRVPIPSGAPQVAAHVEEARP
;
A
#
# COMPACT_ATOMS: atom_id res chain seq x y z
N MET A 1 36.75 36.79 -11.28
CA MET A 1 35.44 36.36 -11.81
C MET A 1 35.19 34.97 -11.26
N THR A 2 34.35 34.89 -10.23
CA THR A 2 33.96 33.64 -9.55
C THR A 2 32.97 32.86 -10.41
N ASP A 3 33.19 31.55 -10.48
CA ASP A 3 32.46 30.58 -11.30
C ASP A 3 30.94 30.61 -10.99
N PRO A 4 30.03 30.77 -11.97
CA PRO A 4 28.58 30.83 -11.75
C PRO A 4 27.98 29.57 -11.08
N ASP A 5 28.67 28.43 -11.17
CA ASP A 5 28.23 27.13 -10.62
C ASP A 5 28.57 26.93 -9.13
N SER A 6 29.19 27.91 -8.46
CA SER A 6 29.51 27.83 -7.03
C SER A 6 28.46 28.50 -6.11
N ARG A 7 27.35 28.99 -6.65
CA ARG A 7 26.27 29.57 -5.83
C ARG A 7 25.42 28.46 -5.21
N PRO A 8 25.35 28.35 -3.87
CA PRO A 8 24.44 27.41 -3.24
C PRO A 8 23.00 27.71 -3.68
N ASP A 9 22.26 26.64 -3.99
CA ASP A 9 20.86 26.69 -4.40
C ASP A 9 20.03 27.49 -3.36
N PRO A 10 19.31 28.55 -3.76
CA PRO A 10 18.46 29.34 -2.85
C PRO A 10 17.47 28.47 -2.07
N ASP A 11 16.93 27.44 -2.70
CA ASP A 11 15.99 26.51 -2.05
C ASP A 11 16.70 25.60 -1.04
N ALA A 12 18.00 25.35 -1.22
CA ALA A 12 18.82 24.65 -0.22
C ALA A 12 19.14 25.57 0.98
N LEU A 13 19.34 26.88 0.76
CA LEU A 13 19.55 27.85 1.84
C LEU A 13 18.28 28.09 2.67
N VAL A 14 17.11 28.14 2.03
CA VAL A 14 15.81 28.26 2.73
C VAL A 14 15.49 26.98 3.51
N ARG A 15 15.71 25.80 2.90
CA ARG A 15 15.61 24.52 3.62
C ARG A 15 16.58 24.44 4.79
N ARG A 16 17.79 24.98 4.64
CA ARG A 16 18.78 25.07 5.72
C ARG A 16 18.31 25.96 6.86
N ALA A 17 17.81 27.16 6.57
CA ALA A 17 17.29 28.07 7.60
C ALA A 17 16.11 27.44 8.37
N HIS A 18 15.16 26.81 7.67
CA HIS A 18 14.04 26.11 8.31
C HIS A 18 14.47 24.85 9.08
N ALA A 19 15.50 24.13 8.62
CA ALA A 19 16.04 22.97 9.32
C ALA A 19 16.88 23.35 10.56
N GLU A 20 17.60 24.47 10.52
CA GLU A 20 18.35 25.02 11.65
C GLU A 20 17.37 25.58 12.72
N GLU A 21 16.36 26.37 12.34
CA GLU A 21 15.31 26.87 13.26
C GLU A 21 14.52 25.73 13.92
N GLY A 22 14.21 24.67 13.15
CA GLY A 22 13.51 23.49 13.65
C GLY A 22 14.34 22.58 14.56
N ARG A 23 15.68 22.66 14.53
CA ARG A 23 16.60 21.87 15.38
C ARG A 23 16.92 22.56 16.71
N GLU A 24 16.84 23.89 16.80
CA GLU A 24 17.06 24.61 18.07
C GLU A 24 15.89 24.45 19.05
N HIS A 25 14.68 24.16 18.56
CA HIS A 25 13.46 24.06 19.39
C HIS A 25 12.94 22.63 19.58
N ARG A 26 13.67 21.61 19.09
CA ARG A 26 13.23 20.21 19.12
C ARG A 26 14.00 19.41 20.17
N ALA A 27 13.27 18.65 20.98
CA ALA A 27 13.84 17.71 21.94
C ALA A 27 14.68 16.63 21.26
N ARG A 28 15.78 16.25 21.92
CA ARG A 28 16.80 15.35 21.39
C ARG A 28 16.72 13.95 21.99
N LEU A 29 16.86 12.94 21.13
CA LEU A 29 16.96 11.53 21.52
C LEU A 29 18.41 11.05 21.42
N ARG A 30 19.01 10.67 22.54
CA ARG A 30 20.31 9.99 22.58
C ARG A 30 20.16 8.53 22.97
N VAL A 31 20.70 7.63 22.13
CA VAL A 31 20.62 6.19 22.34
C VAL A 31 22.00 5.64 22.66
N PHE A 32 22.13 5.00 23.82
CA PHE A 32 23.30 4.22 24.20
C PHE A 32 23.11 2.80 23.67
N PHE A 33 23.79 2.49 22.57
CA PHE A 33 23.61 1.26 21.81
C PHE A 33 24.72 0.26 22.13
N GLY A 34 24.38 -1.02 22.30
CA GLY A 34 25.38 -2.05 22.62
C GLY A 34 25.06 -3.40 21.97
N PHE A 35 26.10 -4.22 21.79
CA PHE A 35 25.93 -5.52 21.14
C PHE A 35 25.37 -6.62 22.04
N ALA A 36 25.38 -6.42 23.36
CA ALA A 36 24.89 -7.41 24.33
C ALA A 36 24.46 -6.77 25.66
N PRO A 37 23.64 -7.46 26.46
CA PRO A 37 23.46 -7.13 27.88
C PRO A 37 24.80 -7.20 28.63
N GLY A 38 25.00 -6.30 29.58
CA GLY A 38 26.21 -6.29 30.42
C GLY A 38 27.40 -5.47 29.89
N VAL A 39 27.33 -4.93 28.66
CA VAL A 39 28.41 -4.07 28.10
C VAL A 39 28.54 -2.70 28.78
N GLY A 40 27.61 -2.33 29.67
CA GLY A 40 27.69 -1.09 30.44
C GLY A 40 26.84 0.08 29.94
N LYS A 41 25.84 -0.14 29.07
CA LYS A 41 24.99 0.93 28.51
C LYS A 41 24.35 1.84 29.56
N THR A 42 23.66 1.26 30.55
CA THR A 42 23.01 2.02 31.64
C THR A 42 24.02 2.79 32.48
N TYR A 43 25.17 2.17 32.78
CA TYR A 43 26.27 2.82 33.50
C TYR A 43 26.79 4.04 32.72
N ARG A 44 27.02 3.88 31.42
CA ARG A 44 27.48 4.97 30.55
C ARG A 44 26.44 6.08 30.42
N MET A 45 25.16 5.72 30.25
CA MET A 45 24.05 6.66 30.22
C MET A 45 24.00 7.52 31.48
N LEU A 46 24.10 6.91 32.66
CA LEU A 46 24.11 7.62 33.95
C LEU A 46 25.35 8.50 34.12
N GLN A 47 26.52 8.02 33.69
CA GLN A 47 27.75 8.81 33.73
C GLN A 47 27.60 10.10 32.92
N VAL A 48 27.14 10.00 31.67
CA VAL A 48 26.93 11.17 30.78
C VAL A 48 25.81 12.07 31.32
N ALA A 49 24.74 11.49 31.87
CA ALA A 49 23.65 12.24 32.47
C ALA A 49 24.13 13.08 33.68
N ARG A 50 24.98 12.50 34.54
CA ARG A 50 25.56 13.21 35.69
C ARG A 50 26.53 14.31 35.26
N GLU A 51 27.36 14.03 34.26
CA GLU A 51 28.23 15.04 33.64
C GLU A 51 27.40 16.24 33.13
N ARG A 52 26.27 16.01 32.44
CA ARG A 52 25.36 17.08 32.01
C ARG A 52 24.68 17.81 33.18
N ALA A 53 24.26 17.09 34.22
CA ALA A 53 23.64 17.71 35.39
C ALA A 53 24.61 18.65 36.12
N ILE A 54 25.88 18.26 36.27
CA ILE A 54 26.89 19.02 37.03
C ILE A 54 27.50 20.14 36.17
N GLU A 55 27.98 19.82 34.97
CA GLU A 55 28.76 20.74 34.14
C GLU A 55 27.87 21.70 33.35
N GLN A 56 26.74 21.20 32.83
CA GLN A 56 25.83 21.96 31.98
C GLN A 56 24.59 22.47 32.73
N LYS A 57 24.44 22.13 34.02
CA LYS A 57 23.32 22.52 34.89
C LYS A 57 21.94 22.20 34.30
N VAL A 58 21.83 21.10 33.57
CA VAL A 58 20.57 20.61 32.99
C VAL A 58 19.71 19.95 34.09
N ASP A 59 18.39 20.18 34.07
CA ASP A 59 17.44 19.49 34.96
C ASP A 59 17.28 18.03 34.50
N VAL A 60 17.99 17.12 35.14
CA VAL A 60 18.02 15.69 34.80
C VAL A 60 17.17 14.91 35.79
N VAL A 61 16.19 14.17 35.27
CA VAL A 61 15.32 13.31 36.06
C VAL A 61 15.44 11.86 35.58
N ALA A 62 15.67 10.94 36.52
CA ALA A 62 15.62 9.51 36.27
C ALA A 62 14.15 9.05 36.27
N GLY A 63 13.61 8.74 35.08
CA GLY A 63 12.25 8.25 34.91
C GLY A 63 12.15 6.76 35.29
N ILE A 64 12.80 5.92 34.49
CA ILE A 64 12.96 4.49 34.80
C ILE A 64 14.38 4.07 34.45
N VAL A 65 15.12 3.61 35.46
CA VAL A 65 16.50 3.16 35.31
C VAL A 65 16.65 1.82 36.01
N GLU A 66 17.08 0.81 35.27
CA GLU A 66 17.20 -0.56 35.79
C GLU A 66 18.66 -0.84 36.18
N THR A 67 18.95 -0.76 37.48
CA THR A 67 20.30 -1.04 38.02
C THR A 67 20.59 -2.52 38.14
N HIS A 68 19.55 -3.36 38.18
CA HIS A 68 19.64 -4.81 38.39
C HIS A 68 20.48 -5.20 39.62
N GLY A 69 20.45 -4.38 40.68
CA GLY A 69 21.17 -4.61 41.94
C GLY A 69 22.68 -4.35 41.89
N ARG A 70 23.17 -3.58 40.90
CA ARG A 70 24.59 -3.28 40.72
C ARG A 70 24.99 -2.04 41.52
N ALA A 71 25.73 -2.24 42.61
CA ALA A 71 26.20 -1.17 43.49
C ALA A 71 26.91 -0.01 42.76
N GLU A 72 27.77 -0.31 41.77
CA GLU A 72 28.47 0.72 40.99
C GLU A 72 27.52 1.57 40.11
N THR A 73 26.42 0.99 39.64
CA THR A 73 25.42 1.71 38.83
C THR A 73 24.42 2.46 39.72
N GLU A 74 24.09 1.90 40.88
CA GLU A 74 23.25 2.55 41.92
C GLU A 74 23.93 3.81 42.47
N ALA A 75 25.24 3.76 42.71
CA ALA A 75 26.01 4.92 43.14
C ALA A 75 26.00 6.09 42.13
N LEU A 76 25.70 5.84 40.85
CA LEU A 76 25.55 6.89 39.84
C LEU A 76 24.14 7.51 39.83
N LEU A 77 23.14 6.83 40.40
CA LEU A 77 21.80 7.38 40.60
C LEU A 77 21.72 8.25 41.87
N GLU A 78 22.59 8.01 42.84
CA GLU A 78 22.67 8.83 44.06
C GLU A 78 22.91 10.30 43.70
N GLY A 79 21.98 11.17 44.10
CA GLY A 79 22.02 12.61 43.84
C GLY A 79 21.31 13.09 42.58
N LEU A 80 20.73 12.19 41.77
CA LEU A 80 19.79 12.54 40.69
C LEU A 80 18.35 12.57 41.22
N ASP A 81 17.49 13.42 40.65
CA ASP A 81 16.06 13.42 40.94
C ASP A 81 15.43 12.16 40.32
N VAL A 82 14.71 11.36 41.10
CA VAL A 82 14.15 10.07 40.66
C VAL A 82 12.63 10.14 40.74
N LEU A 83 11.96 9.95 39.61
CA LEU A 83 10.50 9.87 39.57
C LEU A 83 10.02 8.61 40.29
N PRO A 84 8.98 8.72 41.16
CA PRO A 84 8.39 7.54 41.78
C PRO A 84 7.78 6.63 40.70
N ARG A 85 8.10 5.34 40.79
CA ARG A 85 7.57 4.33 39.85
C ARG A 85 6.09 4.08 40.11
N ARG A 86 5.31 3.94 39.04
CA ARG A 86 3.89 3.59 39.12
C ARG A 86 3.75 2.09 39.33
N LYS A 87 3.04 1.68 40.37
CA LYS A 87 2.72 0.27 40.63
C LYS A 87 1.48 -0.13 39.85
N VAL A 88 1.61 -1.13 38.98
CA VAL A 88 0.51 -1.69 38.19
C VAL A 88 0.30 -3.15 38.59
N GLU A 89 -0.92 -3.50 39.02
CA GLU A 89 -1.27 -4.89 39.31
C GLU A 89 -1.53 -5.67 38.02
N TYR A 90 -0.75 -6.73 37.79
CA TYR A 90 -0.92 -7.61 36.65
C TYR A 90 -0.74 -9.07 37.08
N ARG A 91 -1.77 -9.90 36.81
CA ARG A 91 -1.79 -11.34 37.16
C ARG A 91 -1.46 -11.63 38.64
N GLY A 92 -1.96 -10.81 39.56
CA GLY A 92 -1.76 -10.97 41.01
C GLY A 92 -0.36 -10.59 41.52
N ARG A 93 0.45 -9.89 40.72
CA ARG A 93 1.73 -9.31 41.12
C ARG A 93 1.73 -7.80 40.85
N ALA A 94 2.25 -7.02 41.78
CA ALA A 94 2.52 -5.60 41.56
C ALA A 94 3.84 -5.47 40.79
N LEU A 95 3.80 -4.86 39.61
CA LEU A 95 4.96 -4.54 38.78
C LEU A 95 5.20 -3.02 38.80
N ASP A 96 6.46 -2.61 38.87
CA ASP A 96 6.86 -1.20 38.81
C ASP A 96 7.05 -0.77 37.35
N GLU A 97 6.45 0.35 36.95
CA GLU A 97 6.52 0.90 35.59
C GLU A 97 6.76 2.43 35.63
N LEU A 98 7.15 3.03 34.51
CA LEU A 98 7.27 4.48 34.35
C LEU A 98 5.93 5.19 34.61
N ASP A 99 5.94 6.22 35.44
CA ASP A 99 4.84 7.18 35.53
C ASP A 99 5.02 8.29 34.47
N LEU A 100 4.53 8.02 33.26
CA LEU A 100 4.64 8.95 32.14
C LEU A 100 3.91 10.28 32.40
N ASP A 101 2.76 10.23 33.07
CA ASP A 101 1.98 11.43 33.38
C ASP A 101 2.71 12.34 34.37
N ALA A 102 3.35 11.77 35.38
CA ALA A 102 4.20 12.52 36.30
C ALA A 102 5.43 13.11 35.58
N ALA A 103 6.04 12.37 34.65
CA ALA A 103 7.17 12.86 33.85
C ALA A 103 6.78 14.06 32.97
N LEU A 104 5.63 13.97 32.28
CA LEU A 104 5.10 15.05 31.44
C LEU A 104 4.67 16.28 32.25
N ALA A 105 4.14 16.07 33.45
CA ALA A 105 3.77 17.17 34.35
C ALA A 105 5.01 17.89 34.93
N ARG A 106 6.08 17.14 35.23
CA ARG A 106 7.33 17.69 35.80
C ARG A 106 8.15 18.49 34.79
N ARG A 107 8.05 18.16 33.50
CA ARG A 107 8.78 18.78 32.36
C ARG A 107 10.28 18.98 32.64
N PRO A 108 11.04 17.91 32.89
CA PRO A 108 12.49 18.03 33.05
C PRO A 108 13.16 18.44 31.74
N GLY A 109 14.39 18.98 31.84
CA GLY A 109 15.21 19.25 30.67
C GLY A 109 15.72 17.97 29.99
N LEU A 110 15.97 16.93 30.78
CA LEU A 110 16.40 15.61 30.32
C LEU A 110 15.76 14.50 31.18
N LEU A 111 15.15 13.50 30.53
CA LEU A 111 14.63 12.30 31.18
C LEU A 111 15.47 11.07 30.81
N LEU A 112 15.84 10.26 31.82
CA LEU A 112 16.50 8.97 31.62
C LEU A 112 15.45 7.84 31.55
N LEU A 113 15.47 7.10 30.45
CA LEU A 113 14.50 6.05 30.12
C LEU A 113 15.24 4.77 29.68
N ASP A 114 15.51 3.86 30.60
CA ASP A 114 16.24 2.63 30.28
C ASP A 114 15.38 1.57 29.59
N GLU A 115 16.03 0.64 28.87
CA GLU A 115 15.42 -0.49 28.15
C GLU A 115 14.31 -0.07 27.16
N LEU A 116 14.65 0.71 26.12
CA LEU A 116 13.68 1.26 25.14
C LEU A 116 12.76 0.21 24.48
N ALA A 117 13.26 -1.03 24.33
CA ALA A 117 12.56 -2.13 23.69
C ALA A 117 11.49 -2.80 24.57
N HIS A 118 11.43 -2.42 25.85
CA HIS A 118 10.56 -3.02 26.85
C HIS A 118 9.08 -2.95 26.43
N THR A 119 8.36 -4.03 26.73
CA THR A 119 6.90 -4.08 26.58
C THR A 119 6.24 -3.64 27.87
N ASN A 120 5.55 -2.50 27.85
CA ASN A 120 4.92 -1.94 29.04
C ASN A 120 3.85 -2.88 29.59
N VAL A 121 3.63 -2.81 30.91
CA VAL A 121 2.60 -3.60 31.60
C VAL A 121 1.20 -3.32 31.03
N HIS A 122 0.39 -4.37 30.89
CA HIS A 122 -0.99 -4.25 30.38
C HIS A 122 -1.82 -3.34 31.29
N GLY A 123 -2.29 -2.20 30.76
CA GLY A 123 -2.96 -1.13 31.53
C GLY A 123 -2.19 0.20 31.56
N SER A 124 -0.93 0.21 31.08
CA SER A 124 -0.16 1.43 30.79
C SER A 124 -0.72 2.16 29.55
N ARG A 125 -0.44 3.47 29.42
CA ARG A 125 -0.95 4.32 28.32
C ARG A 125 -0.53 3.75 26.95
N HIS A 126 0.73 3.40 26.80
CA HIS A 126 1.28 2.82 25.59
C HIS A 126 1.70 1.36 25.79
N ALA A 127 1.67 0.58 24.71
CA ALA A 127 2.04 -0.83 24.74
C ALA A 127 3.57 -1.05 24.76
N LYS A 128 4.35 -0.08 24.26
CA LYS A 128 5.80 -0.17 24.15
C LYS A 128 6.47 1.08 24.70
N ARG A 129 7.60 0.90 25.39
CA ARG A 129 8.34 2.02 26.00
C ARG A 129 8.88 3.03 25.00
N TRP A 130 9.23 2.60 23.79
CA TRP A 130 9.60 3.53 22.72
C TRP A 130 8.48 4.50 22.34
N GLN A 131 7.20 4.17 22.57
CA GLN A 131 6.08 5.09 22.36
C GLN A 131 6.03 6.16 23.47
N ASP A 132 6.32 5.78 24.71
CA ASP A 132 6.46 6.75 25.82
C ASP A 132 7.61 7.73 25.52
N ALA A 133 8.74 7.24 25.00
CA ALA A 133 9.87 8.07 24.59
C ALA A 133 9.48 9.09 23.51
N LEU A 134 8.64 8.69 22.53
CA LEU A 134 8.15 9.60 21.50
C LEU A 134 7.24 10.69 22.09
N GLU A 135 6.34 10.35 23.01
CA GLU A 135 5.47 11.34 23.66
C GLU A 135 6.28 12.36 24.48
N LEU A 136 7.34 11.91 25.16
CA LEU A 136 8.26 12.80 25.88
C LEU A 136 8.99 13.76 24.95
N LEU A 137 9.50 13.27 23.81
CA LEU A 137 10.16 14.10 22.80
C LEU A 137 9.18 15.11 22.18
N ASP A 138 7.95 14.69 21.88
CA ASP A 138 6.91 15.56 21.33
C ASP A 138 6.46 16.63 22.35
N ALA A 139 6.61 16.36 23.65
CA ALA A 139 6.39 17.32 24.73
C ALA A 139 7.58 18.27 24.97
N GLY A 140 8.67 18.14 24.21
CA GLY A 140 9.85 19.01 24.32
C GLY A 140 10.88 18.58 25.38
N ILE A 141 10.84 17.32 25.84
CA ILE A 141 11.75 16.78 26.86
C ILE A 141 12.84 15.93 26.17
N ASP A 142 14.12 16.22 26.40
CA ASP A 142 15.22 15.38 25.89
C ASP A 142 15.17 14.00 26.54
N VAL A 143 15.48 12.95 25.78
CA VAL A 143 15.43 11.56 26.27
C VAL A 143 16.76 10.87 26.06
N PHE A 144 17.31 10.30 27.14
CA PHE A 144 18.42 9.36 27.09
C PHE A 144 17.89 7.94 27.31
N THR A 145 18.31 7.01 26.45
CA THR A 145 17.82 5.63 26.53
C THR A 145 18.86 4.61 26.14
N THR A 146 18.64 3.33 26.49
CA THR A 146 19.53 2.24 26.12
C THR A 146 18.85 1.18 25.26
N VAL A 147 19.60 0.65 24.30
CA VAL A 147 19.14 -0.36 23.34
C VAL A 147 20.26 -1.38 23.09
N ASN A 148 19.89 -2.64 22.90
CA ASN A 148 20.82 -3.63 22.37
C ASN A 148 20.52 -3.98 20.92
N VAL A 149 21.54 -4.45 20.18
CA VAL A 149 21.41 -4.92 18.80
C VAL A 149 20.32 -5.98 18.61
N GLN A 150 20.09 -6.87 19.59
CA GLN A 150 19.08 -7.91 19.49
C GLN A 150 17.63 -7.40 19.51
N HIS A 151 17.40 -6.14 19.89
CA HIS A 151 16.07 -5.55 19.94
C HIS A 151 15.73 -4.79 18.64
N VAL A 152 16.64 -4.70 17.68
CA VAL A 152 16.35 -4.05 16.40
C VAL A 152 15.56 -5.02 15.51
N GLU A 153 14.37 -4.60 15.07
CA GLU A 153 13.44 -5.45 14.30
C GLU A 153 14.12 -6.08 13.07
N SER A 154 14.78 -5.27 12.24
CA SER A 154 15.45 -5.77 11.02
C SER A 154 16.58 -6.77 11.27
N LEU A 155 17.15 -6.80 12.48
CA LEU A 155 18.25 -7.69 12.85
C LEU A 155 17.80 -8.90 13.66
N ASN A 156 16.51 -9.01 14.03
CA ASN A 156 16.01 -10.05 14.92
C ASN A 156 16.29 -11.46 14.38
N ASP A 157 15.96 -11.71 13.11
CA ASP A 157 16.18 -13.02 12.49
C ASP A 157 17.67 -13.40 12.42
N VAL A 158 18.52 -12.44 12.10
CA VAL A 158 19.98 -12.65 12.01
C VAL A 158 20.55 -12.96 13.41
N VAL A 159 20.11 -12.22 14.41
CA VAL A 159 20.51 -12.43 15.81
C VAL A 159 19.99 -13.77 16.34
N ALA A 160 18.77 -14.17 15.96
CA ALA A 160 18.21 -15.47 16.32
C ALA A 160 19.00 -16.63 15.69
N GLN A 161 19.48 -16.49 14.44
CA GLN A 161 20.35 -17.47 13.80
C GLN A 161 21.71 -17.61 14.51
N ILE A 162 22.28 -16.50 14.99
CA ILE A 162 23.57 -16.50 15.70
C ILE A 162 23.41 -17.08 17.12
N THR A 163 22.42 -16.60 17.86
CA THR A 163 22.30 -16.87 19.30
C THR A 163 21.42 -18.07 19.64
N GLY A 164 20.55 -18.48 18.70
CA GLY A 164 19.54 -19.52 18.91
C GLY A 164 18.32 -19.04 19.72
N ILE A 165 18.22 -17.75 20.02
CA ILE A 165 17.18 -17.18 20.88
C ILE A 165 16.36 -16.15 20.09
N GLN A 166 15.05 -16.36 20.01
CA GLN A 166 14.13 -15.36 19.47
C GLN A 166 13.78 -14.30 20.52
N VAL A 167 14.00 -13.04 20.18
CA VAL A 167 13.71 -11.89 21.05
C VAL A 167 12.31 -11.37 20.70
N ARG A 168 11.40 -11.34 21.67
CA ARG A 168 10.02 -10.86 21.48
C ARG A 168 9.86 -9.35 21.68
N GLU A 169 10.82 -8.74 22.35
CA GLU A 169 10.83 -7.32 22.65
C GLU A 169 11.71 -6.59 21.64
N THR A 170 11.08 -5.87 20.72
CA THR A 170 11.78 -5.19 19.62
C THR A 170 11.35 -3.73 19.49
N ILE A 171 12.19 -2.96 18.81
CA ILE A 171 11.94 -1.60 18.36
C ILE A 171 11.98 -1.54 16.83
N PRO A 172 11.11 -0.74 16.18
CA PRO A 172 11.24 -0.45 14.77
C PRO A 172 12.57 0.28 14.47
N ASP A 173 13.20 -0.06 13.35
CA ASP A 173 14.42 0.61 12.85
C ASP A 173 14.27 2.14 12.80
N SER A 174 13.09 2.63 12.43
CA SER A 174 12.79 4.06 12.32
C SER A 174 12.97 4.82 13.64
N ILE A 175 12.91 4.16 14.80
CA ILE A 175 13.15 4.81 16.10
C ILE A 175 14.64 5.07 16.30
N LEU A 176 15.50 4.12 15.92
CA LEU A 176 16.95 4.33 15.93
C LEU A 176 17.36 5.37 14.89
N ASP A 177 16.73 5.36 13.72
CA ASP A 177 17.02 6.34 12.66
C ASP A 177 16.56 7.76 13.04
N ARG A 178 15.63 7.89 14.00
CA ARG A 178 15.20 9.16 14.61
C ARG A 178 16.13 9.67 15.71
N ALA A 179 17.09 8.87 16.19
CA ALA A 179 18.00 9.30 17.24
C ALA A 179 18.96 10.38 16.74
N ASP A 180 19.06 11.50 17.46
CA ASP A 180 19.99 12.59 17.16
C ASP A 180 21.44 12.17 17.42
N GLU A 181 21.66 11.27 18.37
CA GLU A 181 22.98 10.76 18.71
C GLU A 181 22.89 9.28 19.11
N ILE A 182 23.72 8.43 18.49
CA ILE A 182 23.89 7.03 18.88
C ILE A 182 25.31 6.84 19.42
N GLU A 183 25.42 6.56 20.72
CA GLU A 183 26.70 6.24 21.34
C GLU A 183 26.87 4.72 21.45
N LEU A 184 27.83 4.17 20.71
CA LEU A 184 28.17 2.76 20.80
C LEU A 184 28.95 2.48 22.07
N VAL A 185 28.36 1.71 22.97
CA VAL A 185 29.00 1.21 24.19
C VAL A 185 29.58 -0.17 23.89
N ASP A 186 30.88 -0.18 23.61
CA ASP A 186 31.63 -1.37 23.19
C ASP A 186 32.68 -1.76 24.23
N ILE A 187 32.76 -3.06 24.53
CA ILE A 187 33.80 -3.67 25.34
C ILE A 187 34.29 -4.95 24.65
N ALA A 188 35.51 -5.39 24.94
CA ALA A 188 36.00 -6.63 24.38
C ALA A 188 35.11 -7.82 24.82
N PRO A 189 34.76 -8.78 23.93
CA PRO A 189 34.01 -9.97 24.31
C PRO A 189 34.63 -10.73 25.48
N GLU A 190 35.96 -10.79 25.55
CA GLU A 190 36.70 -11.41 26.66
C GLU A 190 36.45 -10.69 27.99
N GLU A 191 36.36 -9.36 27.97
CA GLU A 191 36.05 -8.54 29.13
C GLU A 191 34.60 -8.71 29.57
N LEU A 192 33.64 -8.77 28.62
CA LEU A 192 32.24 -9.07 28.93
C LEU A 192 32.09 -10.45 29.60
N LEU A 193 32.82 -11.45 29.11
CA LEU A 193 32.85 -12.79 29.69
C LEU A 193 33.50 -12.79 31.08
N ALA A 194 34.55 -11.99 31.30
CA ALA A 194 35.14 -11.81 32.63
C ALA A 194 34.14 -11.18 33.61
N ARG A 195 33.45 -10.11 33.20
CA ARG A 195 32.40 -9.45 34.00
C ARG A 195 31.26 -10.41 34.33
N LEU A 196 30.90 -11.30 33.42
CA LEU A 196 29.90 -12.35 33.68
C LEU A 196 30.39 -13.35 34.73
N ARG A 197 31.65 -13.80 34.67
CA ARG A 197 32.26 -14.71 35.67
C ARG A 197 32.39 -14.07 37.05
N GLU A 198 32.65 -12.77 37.09
CA GLU A 198 32.73 -11.96 38.32
C GLU A 198 31.34 -11.63 38.92
N GLY A 199 30.24 -12.06 38.27
CA GLY A 199 28.88 -11.78 38.74
C GLY A 199 28.42 -10.33 38.51
N LYS A 200 29.18 -9.53 37.75
CA LYS A 200 28.85 -8.13 37.43
C LYS A 200 27.77 -7.97 36.36
N VAL A 201 27.38 -9.08 35.70
CA VAL A 201 26.28 -9.12 34.73
C VAL A 201 25.15 -9.98 35.31
N TYR A 202 24.02 -9.35 35.62
CA TYR A 202 22.84 -10.03 36.14
C TYR A 202 22.18 -10.90 35.06
N LEU A 203 21.85 -12.13 35.42
CA LEU A 203 21.02 -13.04 34.64
C LEU A 203 19.90 -13.58 35.55
N PRO A 204 18.61 -13.40 35.17
CA PRO A 204 17.51 -14.04 35.90
C PRO A 204 17.75 -15.55 36.03
N GLU A 205 17.38 -16.17 37.16
CA GLU A 205 17.53 -17.63 37.37
C GLU A 205 16.93 -18.47 36.22
N GLN A 206 15.83 -17.99 35.64
CA GLN A 206 15.14 -18.61 34.50
C GLN A 206 15.91 -18.50 33.17
N ALA A 207 16.84 -17.55 33.06
CA ALA A 207 17.62 -17.26 31.86
C ALA A 207 19.04 -17.89 31.87
N LYS A 208 19.51 -18.44 32.99
CA LYS A 208 20.88 -18.99 33.11
C LYS A 208 21.21 -20.09 32.09
N ARG A 209 20.24 -20.96 31.76
CA ARG A 209 20.43 -22.04 30.77
C ARG A 209 20.48 -21.54 29.32
N ALA A 210 19.66 -20.55 28.97
CA ALA A 210 19.65 -19.94 27.64
C ALA A 210 20.85 -19.00 27.43
N ALA A 211 21.27 -18.30 28.50
CA ALA A 211 22.41 -17.41 28.49
C ALA A 211 23.74 -18.13 28.18
N ALA A 212 23.89 -19.41 28.52
CA ALA A 212 25.08 -20.19 28.20
C ALA A 212 25.36 -20.27 26.68
N HIS A 213 24.31 -20.22 25.85
CA HIS A 213 24.44 -20.19 24.40
C HIS A 213 24.64 -18.78 23.85
N PHE A 214 23.99 -17.78 24.46
CA PHE A 214 24.13 -16.36 24.08
C PHE A 214 25.55 -15.82 24.33
N PHE A 215 26.12 -16.08 25.52
CA PHE A 215 27.45 -15.60 25.92
C PHE A 215 28.58 -16.53 25.46
N GLN A 216 28.52 -17.01 24.22
CA GLN A 216 29.65 -17.69 23.58
C GLN A 216 30.51 -16.68 22.83
N ARG A 217 31.84 -16.86 22.85
CA ARG A 217 32.78 -15.93 22.21
C ARG A 217 32.45 -15.64 20.74
N GLY A 218 32.11 -16.69 19.97
CA GLY A 218 31.72 -16.55 18.57
C GLY A 218 30.46 -15.70 18.38
N ASN A 219 29.45 -15.93 19.21
CA ASN A 219 28.19 -15.18 19.16
C ASN A 219 28.41 -13.71 19.54
N LEU A 220 29.19 -13.44 20.58
CA LEU A 220 29.52 -12.07 20.99
C LEU A 220 30.32 -11.31 19.91
N LEU A 221 31.25 -11.98 19.22
CA LEU A 221 31.98 -11.36 18.09
C LEU A 221 31.04 -11.00 16.94
N ALA A 222 30.11 -11.89 16.58
CA ALA A 222 29.14 -11.63 15.52
C ALA A 222 28.15 -10.51 15.91
N LEU A 223 27.65 -10.50 17.15
CA LEU A 223 26.79 -9.41 17.64
C LEU A 223 27.54 -8.08 17.68
N ARG A 224 28.82 -8.08 18.07
CA ARG A 224 29.68 -6.88 18.06
C ARG A 224 29.88 -6.34 16.64
N GLU A 225 30.11 -7.22 15.67
CA GLU A 225 30.19 -6.85 14.25
C GLU A 225 28.88 -6.22 13.76
N LEU A 226 27.73 -6.82 14.07
CA LEU A 226 26.42 -6.28 13.71
C LEU A 226 26.18 -4.89 14.35
N ALA A 227 26.54 -4.72 15.61
CA ALA A 227 26.39 -3.44 16.30
C ALA A 227 27.29 -2.36 15.68
N LEU A 228 28.57 -2.67 15.44
CA LEU A 228 29.51 -1.76 14.78
C LEU A 228 29.05 -1.36 13.38
N ARG A 229 28.58 -2.34 12.60
CA ARG A 229 28.05 -2.10 11.25
C ARG A 229 26.84 -1.19 11.28
N ARG A 230 25.87 -1.44 12.18
CA ARG A 230 24.67 -0.60 12.27
C ARG A 230 25.01 0.83 12.68
N THR A 231 25.93 1.00 13.62
CA THR A 231 26.42 2.34 13.99
C THR A 231 27.14 3.02 12.82
N ALA A 232 27.96 2.29 12.06
CA ALA A 232 28.64 2.83 10.88
C ALA A 232 27.65 3.28 9.78
N GLU A 233 26.61 2.49 9.51
CA GLU A 233 25.54 2.83 8.58
C GLU A 233 24.81 4.13 8.98
N ARG A 234 24.63 4.38 10.29
CA ARG A 234 24.08 5.64 10.80
C ARG A 234 25.05 6.81 10.62
N VAL A 235 26.31 6.65 10.99
CA VAL A 235 27.35 7.68 10.81
C VAL A 235 27.45 8.12 9.34
N ASP A 236 27.28 7.19 8.39
CA ASP A 236 27.22 7.49 6.95
C ASP A 236 25.98 8.33 6.56
N VAL A 237 24.84 8.16 7.24
CA VAL A 237 23.65 9.02 7.05
C VAL A 237 23.90 10.41 7.62
N ASP A 238 24.38 10.50 8.86
CA ASP A 238 24.63 11.78 9.55
C ASP A 238 25.68 12.62 8.82
N MET A 239 26.73 11.97 8.29
CA MET A 239 27.73 12.60 7.42
C MET A 239 27.12 13.17 6.13
N ARG A 240 26.17 12.46 5.51
CA ARG A 240 25.48 12.94 4.29
C ARG A 240 24.62 14.15 4.61
N GLU A 241 23.81 14.10 5.67
CA GLU A 241 22.98 15.22 6.10
C GLU A 241 23.83 16.44 6.47
N TYR A 242 24.92 16.26 7.23
CA TYR A 242 25.84 17.33 7.58
C TYR A 242 26.42 18.01 6.33
N ARG A 243 26.79 17.23 5.30
CA ARG A 243 27.39 17.76 4.06
C ARG A 243 26.37 18.46 3.16
N GLU A 244 25.16 17.92 3.05
CA GLU A 244 24.06 18.59 2.34
C GLU A 244 23.74 19.96 2.99
N GLN A 245 23.82 20.04 4.31
CA GLN A 245 23.57 21.27 5.08
C GLN A 245 24.75 22.26 5.00
N HIS A 246 26.00 21.78 4.98
CA HIS A 246 27.20 22.63 5.00
C HIS A 246 27.81 22.87 3.61
N GLY A 247 27.22 22.34 2.54
CA GLY A 247 27.66 22.58 1.16
C GLY A 247 29.08 22.07 0.87
N VAL A 248 29.54 21.02 1.56
CA VAL A 248 30.90 20.48 1.41
C VAL A 248 30.96 19.53 0.21
N ILE A 249 31.66 19.95 -0.85
CA ILE A 249 31.66 19.30 -2.18
C ILE A 249 32.67 18.13 -2.31
N THR A 250 33.64 18.00 -1.41
CA THR A 250 34.75 17.03 -1.51
C THR A 250 34.37 15.63 -1.00
N PRO A 251 34.49 14.53 -1.77
CA PRO A 251 34.19 13.16 -1.30
C PRO A 251 34.95 12.78 -0.01
N TRP A 252 34.26 12.26 1.02
CA TRP A 252 34.91 11.74 2.24
C TRP A 252 35.05 10.22 2.14
N PRO A 253 36.25 9.64 2.28
CA PRO A 253 36.48 8.21 2.06
C PRO A 253 36.14 7.39 3.33
N ALA A 254 34.85 7.22 3.64
CA ALA A 254 34.41 6.30 4.70
C ALA A 254 34.23 4.85 4.19
N GLY A 255 34.12 4.65 2.87
CA GLY A 255 34.01 3.33 2.24
C GLY A 255 34.32 3.36 0.74
N GLU A 256 34.83 2.25 0.22
CA GLU A 256 35.21 2.12 -1.18
C GLU A 256 33.99 2.01 -2.09
N ARG A 257 33.93 2.81 -3.16
CA ARG A 257 32.85 2.78 -4.17
C ARG A 257 33.41 2.93 -5.57
N ILE A 258 33.06 1.99 -6.45
CA ILE A 258 33.61 1.93 -7.80
C ILE A 258 32.57 2.37 -8.83
N LEU A 259 32.95 3.28 -9.73
CA LEU A 259 32.19 3.65 -10.92
C LEU A 259 32.88 3.11 -12.16
N VAL A 260 32.15 2.44 -13.03
CA VAL A 260 32.68 1.87 -14.28
C VAL A 260 32.02 2.54 -15.45
N CYS A 261 32.81 3.18 -16.29
CA CYS A 261 32.31 3.85 -17.48
C CYS A 261 32.18 2.83 -18.61
N ILE A 262 30.94 2.61 -19.06
CA ILE A 262 30.63 1.66 -20.14
C ILE A 262 30.17 2.38 -21.41
N SER A 263 30.47 1.75 -22.54
CA SER A 263 30.08 2.22 -23.87
C SER A 263 29.65 1.02 -24.75
N PRO A 264 29.10 1.27 -25.96
CA PRO A 264 28.86 0.20 -26.92
C PRO A 264 30.12 -0.53 -27.42
N ALA A 265 31.32 -0.07 -27.05
CA ALA A 265 32.57 -0.69 -27.45
C ALA A 265 32.70 -2.13 -26.89
N PRO A 266 33.22 -3.09 -27.67
CA PRO A 266 33.42 -4.47 -27.22
C PRO A 266 34.28 -4.62 -25.95
N SER A 267 35.16 -3.64 -25.69
CA SER A 267 36.02 -3.62 -24.50
C SER A 267 35.24 -3.46 -23.18
N SER A 268 34.02 -2.92 -23.19
CA SER A 268 33.21 -2.65 -22.00
C SER A 268 32.89 -3.93 -21.21
N GLY A 269 32.68 -5.08 -21.86
CA GLY A 269 32.47 -6.34 -21.17
C GLY A 269 33.66 -6.76 -20.27
N ARG A 270 34.90 -6.46 -20.69
CA ARG A 270 36.10 -6.73 -19.87
C ARG A 270 36.23 -5.75 -18.72
N LEU A 271 35.87 -4.48 -18.94
CA LEU A 271 35.82 -3.46 -17.87
C LEU A 271 34.88 -3.89 -16.75
N LEU A 272 33.68 -4.36 -17.11
CA LEU A 272 32.69 -4.86 -16.15
C LEU A 272 33.20 -6.05 -15.34
N ARG A 273 33.80 -7.06 -15.99
CA ARG A 273 34.38 -8.22 -15.27
C ARG A 273 35.56 -7.82 -14.39
N ALA A 274 36.40 -6.88 -14.84
CA ALA A 274 37.52 -6.40 -14.04
C ALA A 274 37.05 -5.60 -12.82
N ALA A 275 36.03 -4.75 -13.01
CA ALA A 275 35.40 -4.00 -11.94
C ALA A 275 34.72 -4.91 -10.92
N ALA A 276 33.97 -5.93 -11.36
CA ALA A 276 33.33 -6.89 -10.47
C ALA A 276 34.35 -7.64 -9.60
N ARG A 277 35.50 -8.06 -10.19
CA ARG A 277 36.59 -8.69 -9.41
C ARG A 277 37.21 -7.74 -8.39
N MET A 278 37.41 -6.48 -8.77
CA MET A 278 37.97 -5.45 -7.88
C MET A 278 36.98 -5.11 -6.75
N ALA A 279 35.71 -4.94 -7.08
CA ALA A 279 34.63 -4.69 -6.15
C ALA A 279 34.50 -5.83 -5.13
N ALA A 280 34.56 -7.09 -5.59
CA ALA A 280 34.55 -8.26 -4.71
C ALA A 280 35.76 -8.29 -3.76
N GLY A 281 36.96 -7.97 -4.26
CA GLY A 281 38.19 -7.91 -3.45
C GLY A 281 38.17 -6.80 -2.40
N LEU A 282 37.60 -5.64 -2.74
CA LEU A 282 37.46 -4.49 -1.84
C LEU A 282 36.20 -4.54 -0.97
N ARG A 283 35.32 -5.53 -1.18
CA ARG A 283 33.95 -5.60 -0.62
C ARG A 283 33.19 -4.29 -0.83
N ALA A 284 33.37 -3.68 -1.99
CA ALA A 284 32.86 -2.36 -2.35
C ALA A 284 31.64 -2.48 -3.27
N PRO A 285 30.57 -1.68 -3.08
CA PRO A 285 29.53 -1.57 -4.09
C PRO A 285 30.09 -0.89 -5.35
N TRP A 286 29.63 -1.34 -6.51
CA TRP A 286 30.06 -0.80 -7.79
C TRP A 286 28.90 -0.51 -8.72
N VAL A 287 29.08 0.49 -9.59
CA VAL A 287 28.07 0.99 -10.50
C VAL A 287 28.62 1.02 -11.92
N ALA A 288 27.90 0.47 -12.88
CA ALA A 288 28.16 0.66 -14.30
C ALA A 288 27.35 1.85 -14.84
N ALA A 289 28.04 2.87 -15.37
CA ALA A 289 27.42 4.09 -15.88
C ALA A 289 27.63 4.25 -17.39
N TYR A 290 26.53 4.44 -18.10
CA TYR A 290 26.51 4.90 -19.49
C TYR A 290 26.07 6.36 -19.53
N VAL A 291 26.78 7.21 -20.28
CA VAL A 291 26.36 8.61 -20.49
C VAL A 291 25.84 8.81 -21.90
N ALA A 292 24.58 9.22 -22.01
CA ALA A 292 24.00 9.73 -23.23
C ALA A 292 24.36 11.23 -23.38
N SER A 293 25.21 11.54 -24.37
CA SER A 293 25.56 12.92 -24.73
C SER A 293 24.95 13.30 -26.08
N PRO A 294 24.33 14.49 -26.22
CA PRO A 294 23.86 15.01 -27.51
C PRO A 294 24.98 15.20 -28.55
N ALA A 295 26.24 15.32 -28.10
CA ALA A 295 27.42 15.46 -28.95
C ALA A 295 27.95 14.11 -29.48
N ALA A 296 27.53 12.99 -28.87
CA ALA A 296 27.91 11.65 -29.31
C ALA A 296 27.07 11.22 -30.53
N LYS A 297 27.68 10.48 -31.46
CA LYS A 297 26.95 9.88 -32.58
C LYS A 297 25.87 8.96 -32.03
N ALA A 298 24.63 9.09 -32.53
CA ALA A 298 23.54 8.21 -32.13
C ALA A 298 23.97 6.74 -32.33
N PRO A 299 23.86 5.89 -31.29
CA PRO A 299 24.25 4.49 -31.40
C PRO A 299 23.41 3.81 -32.48
N SER A 300 24.07 3.04 -33.34
CA SER A 300 23.35 2.16 -34.29
C SER A 300 22.52 1.12 -33.53
N GLU A 301 21.60 0.45 -34.21
CA GLU A 301 20.79 -0.62 -33.60
C GLU A 301 21.67 -1.73 -33.00
N ALA A 302 22.76 -2.10 -33.69
CA ALA A 302 23.77 -3.02 -33.19
C ALA A 302 24.54 -2.48 -31.96
N ASP A 303 24.79 -1.16 -31.90
CA ASP A 303 25.43 -0.53 -30.74
C ASP A 303 24.49 -0.46 -29.54
N ARG A 304 23.19 -0.24 -29.77
CA ARG A 304 22.15 -0.29 -28.74
C ARG A 304 22.04 -1.70 -28.16
N ALA A 305 21.98 -2.72 -29.01
CA ALA A 305 21.95 -4.12 -28.58
C ALA A 305 23.20 -4.49 -27.75
N ARG A 306 24.40 -4.08 -28.18
CA ARG A 306 25.65 -4.29 -27.43
C ARG A 306 25.68 -3.55 -26.10
N LEU A 307 25.21 -2.31 -26.06
CA LEU A 307 25.11 -1.55 -24.82
C LEU A 307 24.16 -2.23 -23.84
N GLU A 308 22.99 -2.68 -24.29
CA GLU A 308 22.05 -3.44 -23.46
C GLU A 308 22.66 -4.73 -22.93
N ALA A 309 23.40 -5.47 -23.76
CA ALA A 309 24.13 -6.66 -23.33
C ALA A 309 25.18 -6.34 -22.24
N HIS A 310 25.90 -5.22 -22.33
CA HIS A 310 26.82 -4.77 -21.29
C HIS A 310 26.11 -4.36 -19.99
N LEU A 311 24.97 -3.66 -20.08
CA LEU A 311 24.19 -3.28 -18.90
C LEU A 311 23.68 -4.54 -18.18
N ARG A 312 23.11 -5.51 -18.91
CA ARG A 312 22.70 -6.81 -18.35
C ARG A 312 23.87 -7.56 -17.70
N LEU A 313 25.03 -7.60 -18.36
CA LEU A 313 26.23 -8.21 -17.80
C LEU A 313 26.66 -7.58 -16.48
N ALA A 314 26.52 -6.25 -16.34
CA ALA A 314 26.83 -5.56 -15.08
C ALA A 314 25.90 -6.01 -13.94
N GLU A 315 24.60 -6.11 -14.21
CA GLU A 315 23.60 -6.59 -13.25
C GLU A 315 23.86 -8.05 -12.86
N THR A 316 24.17 -8.92 -13.82
CA THR A 316 24.52 -10.33 -13.56
C THR A 316 25.76 -10.47 -12.68
N LEU A 317 26.71 -9.53 -12.78
CA LEU A 317 27.92 -9.48 -11.96
C LEU A 317 27.71 -8.77 -10.61
N GLY A 318 26.48 -8.45 -10.25
CA GLY A 318 26.13 -7.82 -8.97
C GLY A 318 26.43 -6.32 -8.90
N GLY A 319 26.61 -5.66 -10.04
CA GLY A 319 26.78 -4.21 -10.14
C GLY A 319 25.46 -3.48 -10.39
N ALA A 320 25.29 -2.30 -9.79
CA ALA A 320 24.16 -1.44 -10.12
C ALA A 320 24.37 -0.76 -11.48
N VAL A 321 23.30 -0.47 -12.21
CA VAL A 321 23.39 0.16 -13.54
C VAL A 321 22.74 1.53 -13.51
N THR A 322 23.39 2.51 -14.16
CA THR A 322 22.83 3.86 -14.33
C THR A 322 23.03 4.40 -15.74
N ARG A 323 22.05 5.17 -16.21
CA ARG A 323 22.11 5.92 -17.46
C ARG A 323 22.07 7.40 -17.13
N LEU A 324 23.17 8.09 -17.42
CA LEU A 324 23.32 9.52 -17.18
C LEU A 324 23.06 10.29 -18.48
N SER A 325 22.56 11.51 -18.37
CA SER A 325 22.42 12.43 -19.50
C SER A 325 23.20 13.70 -19.20
N GLY A 326 23.98 14.19 -20.16
CA GLY A 326 24.77 15.40 -19.97
C GLY A 326 25.36 15.93 -21.28
N ALA A 327 25.64 17.23 -21.33
CA ALA A 327 26.28 17.86 -22.49
C ALA A 327 27.67 17.28 -22.72
N SER A 328 28.48 17.17 -21.65
CA SER A 328 29.77 16.49 -21.65
C SER A 328 29.70 15.15 -20.91
N ILE A 329 30.39 14.14 -21.46
CA ILE A 329 30.49 12.80 -20.85
C ILE A 329 31.34 12.86 -19.57
N SER A 330 32.47 13.56 -19.59
CA SER A 330 33.38 13.70 -18.45
C SER A 330 32.69 14.40 -17.27
N GLU A 331 32.01 15.51 -17.54
CA GLU A 331 31.30 16.29 -16.54
C GLU A 331 30.16 15.50 -15.88
N ALA A 332 29.36 14.78 -16.67
CA ALA A 332 28.29 13.94 -16.15
C ALA A 332 28.82 12.81 -15.25
N LEU A 333 29.93 12.17 -15.65
CA LEU A 333 30.58 11.13 -14.84
C LEU A 333 31.15 11.70 -13.54
N LEU A 334 31.85 12.83 -13.60
CA LEU A 334 32.44 13.48 -12.43
C LEU A 334 31.37 14.00 -11.46
N ARG A 335 30.29 14.57 -11.98
CA ARG A 335 29.14 15.03 -11.18
C ARG A 335 28.49 13.85 -10.46
N TYR A 336 28.28 12.73 -11.16
CA TYR A 336 27.77 11.51 -10.56
C TYR A 336 28.74 10.95 -9.51
N ALA A 337 30.03 10.90 -9.82
CA ALA A 337 31.06 10.41 -8.92
C ALA A 337 31.09 11.20 -7.60
N ARG A 338 31.04 12.54 -7.67
CA ARG A 338 30.99 13.42 -6.49
C ARG A 338 29.69 13.24 -5.70
N LYS A 339 28.55 13.20 -6.37
CA LYS A 339 27.22 13.03 -5.73
C LYS A 339 27.11 11.69 -4.99
N HIS A 340 27.72 10.63 -5.52
CA HIS A 340 27.61 9.27 -4.98
C HIS A 340 28.85 8.80 -4.23
N ASN A 341 29.76 9.71 -3.82
CA ASN A 341 31.00 9.43 -3.11
C ASN A 341 31.81 8.27 -3.73
N VAL A 342 31.96 8.30 -5.05
CA VAL A 342 32.77 7.32 -5.78
C VAL A 342 34.23 7.56 -5.45
N THR A 343 34.92 6.54 -4.95
CA THR A 343 36.37 6.60 -4.64
C THR A 343 37.21 6.20 -5.84
N ARG A 344 36.71 5.35 -6.73
CA ARG A 344 37.43 4.90 -7.93
C ARG A 344 36.58 4.94 -9.20
N ILE A 345 37.10 5.52 -10.27
CA ILE A 345 36.48 5.53 -11.61
C ILE A 345 37.29 4.63 -12.54
N ILE A 346 36.67 3.61 -13.11
CA ILE A 346 37.26 2.70 -14.08
C ILE A 346 36.87 3.12 -15.50
N ILE A 347 37.87 3.38 -16.35
CA ILE A 347 37.69 3.80 -17.75
C ILE A 347 38.51 2.88 -18.67
N GLY A 348 37.99 2.59 -19.86
CA GLY A 348 38.73 1.85 -20.89
C GLY A 348 39.74 2.72 -21.63
N LYS A 349 40.86 2.13 -22.07
CA LYS A 349 41.79 2.83 -22.96
C LYS A 349 41.10 3.28 -24.27
N PRO A 350 41.34 4.51 -24.73
CA PRO A 350 40.81 4.97 -26.02
C PRO A 350 41.39 4.14 -27.17
N THR A 351 40.54 3.81 -28.16
CA THR A 351 40.88 2.97 -29.32
C THR A 351 41.10 3.77 -30.61
N HIS A 352 41.16 5.10 -30.55
CA HIS A 352 41.31 6.00 -31.70
C HIS A 352 42.76 6.52 -31.84
N SER A 353 43.10 7.10 -33.02
CA SER A 353 44.46 7.61 -33.27
C SER A 353 44.74 8.91 -32.50
N ARG A 354 45.99 9.07 -32.03
CA ARG A 354 46.47 10.25 -31.25
C ARG A 354 46.21 11.60 -31.92
N LEU A 355 46.11 11.62 -33.25
CA LEU A 355 45.82 12.85 -34.02
C LEU A 355 44.38 13.32 -33.81
N ARG A 356 43.44 12.38 -33.63
CA ARG A 356 42.02 12.65 -33.44
C ARG A 356 41.72 13.11 -32.00
N ASP A 357 42.47 12.58 -31.03
CA ASP A 357 42.40 13.01 -29.62
C ASP A 357 42.89 14.46 -29.46
N ARG A 358 43.87 14.89 -30.26
CA ARG A 358 44.39 16.27 -30.27
C ARG A 358 43.40 17.29 -30.85
N LEU A 359 42.49 16.85 -31.72
CA LEU A 359 41.47 17.68 -32.38
C LEU A 359 40.13 17.73 -31.62
N ARG A 360 39.77 16.68 -30.87
CA ARG A 360 38.47 16.57 -30.18
C ARG A 360 38.53 16.52 -28.65
N GLY A 361 39.72 16.47 -28.05
CA GLY A 361 39.89 16.21 -26.63
C GLY A 361 39.80 14.70 -26.32
N SER A 362 40.41 14.28 -25.21
CA SER A 362 40.37 12.91 -24.71
C SER A 362 39.50 12.85 -23.47
N LEU A 363 38.45 12.01 -23.49
CA LEU A 363 37.60 11.75 -22.33
C LEU A 363 38.43 11.34 -21.10
N LEU A 364 39.48 10.55 -21.32
CA LEU A 364 40.38 10.13 -20.26
C LEU A 364 41.11 11.32 -19.65
N ASP A 365 41.65 12.23 -20.49
CA ASP A 365 42.38 13.41 -19.99
C ASP A 365 41.45 14.37 -19.24
N GLU A 366 40.21 14.53 -19.70
CA GLU A 366 39.21 15.35 -19.03
C GLU A 366 38.79 14.77 -17.68
N VAL A 367 38.55 13.46 -17.61
CA VAL A 367 38.21 12.80 -16.34
C VAL A 367 39.39 12.82 -15.37
N VAL A 368 40.62 12.56 -15.83
CA VAL A 368 41.83 12.62 -14.99
C VAL A 368 42.10 14.04 -14.47
N ARG A 369 41.86 15.07 -15.28
CA ARG A 369 42.00 16.47 -14.82
C ARG A 369 40.91 16.89 -13.84
N GLY A 370 39.70 16.34 -14.00
CA GLY A 370 38.53 16.72 -13.21
C GLY A 370 38.19 15.81 -12.02
N SER A 371 38.91 14.69 -11.85
CA SER A 371 38.63 13.67 -10.82
C SER A 371 38.93 14.14 -9.40
N GLY A 372 39.83 15.11 -9.22
CA GLY A 372 40.24 15.56 -7.89
C GLY A 372 40.80 14.39 -7.09
N ASP A 373 40.24 14.12 -5.91
CA ASP A 373 40.65 13.03 -5.01
C ASP A 373 40.14 11.64 -5.42
N VAL A 374 39.42 11.52 -6.54
CA VAL A 374 38.90 10.24 -7.03
C VAL A 374 39.95 9.53 -7.89
N ASP A 375 40.30 8.29 -7.53
CA ASP A 375 41.26 7.49 -8.29
C ASP A 375 40.70 7.13 -9.67
N VAL A 376 41.45 7.40 -10.75
CA VAL A 376 41.05 6.99 -12.11
C VAL A 376 41.88 5.79 -12.56
N LEU A 377 41.23 4.64 -12.72
CA LEU A 377 41.87 3.39 -13.14
C LEU A 377 41.60 3.11 -14.62
N VAL A 378 42.67 2.93 -15.40
CA VAL A 378 42.57 2.70 -16.84
C VAL A 378 42.87 1.25 -17.17
N ILE A 379 41.88 0.54 -17.73
CA ILE A 379 42.03 -0.88 -18.08
C ILE A 379 42.19 -1.03 -19.59
N SER A 380 43.20 -1.80 -19.99
CA SER A 380 43.51 -2.07 -21.40
C SER A 380 42.57 -3.14 -21.96
N GLY A 381 41.88 -2.81 -23.05
CA GLY A 381 41.09 -3.77 -23.82
C GLY A 381 41.86 -4.25 -25.04
N SER A 382 42.80 -5.19 -24.89
CA SER A 382 43.37 -5.90 -26.02
C SER A 382 43.25 -7.40 -25.81
N GLU A 383 42.54 -8.07 -26.71
CA GLU A 383 43.12 -9.18 -27.47
C GLU A 383 42.37 -9.36 -28.80
N SER A 384 43.18 -9.59 -29.84
CA SER A 384 42.93 -10.30 -31.09
C SER A 384 41.59 -10.12 -31.79
N ALA A 385 41.63 -9.35 -32.87
CA ALA A 385 40.99 -9.59 -34.16
C ALA A 385 39.87 -10.66 -34.22
N GLU A 386 38.77 -10.46 -33.50
CA GLU A 386 37.47 -10.97 -33.94
C GLU A 386 36.82 -9.88 -34.78
N THR A 387 36.62 -10.26 -36.03
CA THR A 387 36.12 -9.51 -37.18
C THR A 387 35.16 -8.41 -36.76
N ALA A 388 35.62 -7.15 -36.84
CA ALA A 388 34.72 -6.02 -36.80
C ALA A 388 33.66 -6.23 -37.90
N PRO A 389 32.36 -6.29 -37.57
CA PRO A 389 31.36 -6.32 -38.61
C PRO A 389 31.51 -5.05 -39.45
N ALA A 390 31.34 -5.20 -40.76
CA ALA A 390 31.39 -4.11 -41.73
C ALA A 390 30.63 -2.88 -41.21
N PRO A 391 31.08 -1.65 -41.54
CA PRO A 391 30.37 -0.45 -41.12
C PRO A 391 28.89 -0.58 -41.52
N PRO A 392 27.94 -0.31 -40.59
CA PRO A 392 26.53 -0.45 -40.90
C PRO A 392 26.22 0.48 -42.08
N GLU A 393 25.62 -0.08 -43.13
CA GLU A 393 25.04 0.72 -44.20
C GLU A 393 24.11 1.75 -43.55
N LEU A 394 24.36 3.02 -43.85
CA LEU A 394 23.52 4.11 -43.35
C LEU A 394 22.06 3.80 -43.74
N PRO A 395 21.10 3.78 -42.79
CA PRO A 395 19.71 3.60 -43.14
C PRO A 395 19.35 4.73 -44.11
N LYS A 396 19.02 4.35 -45.34
CA LYS A 396 18.50 5.27 -46.35
C LYS A 396 17.11 5.68 -45.88
N GLU A 397 17.03 6.80 -45.16
CA GLU A 397 15.77 7.56 -45.07
C GLU A 397 15.40 7.93 -46.51
N SER A 398 14.55 7.10 -47.13
CA SER A 398 14.04 7.32 -48.46
C SER A 398 13.01 8.46 -48.39
N ALA A 399 13.51 9.70 -48.44
CA ALA A 399 12.65 10.83 -48.73
C ALA A 399 11.93 10.53 -50.06
N ARG A 400 10.60 10.70 -50.07
CA ARG A 400 9.76 10.40 -51.25
C ARG A 400 10.35 11.15 -52.46
N PRO A 401 10.45 10.52 -53.65
CA PRO A 401 11.08 11.14 -54.84
C PRO A 401 10.46 12.50 -55.21
N VAL A 402 9.18 12.70 -54.89
CA VAL A 402 8.46 13.98 -55.02
C VAL A 402 9.15 15.13 -54.27
N MET A 403 9.71 14.87 -53.08
CA MET A 403 10.39 15.90 -52.28
C MET A 403 11.74 16.32 -52.88
N TYR A 404 12.42 15.41 -53.59
CA TYR A 404 13.62 15.75 -54.35
C TYR A 404 13.26 16.58 -55.59
N GLY A 405 12.18 16.23 -56.29
CA GLY A 405 11.65 17.02 -57.40
C GLY A 405 11.28 18.45 -57.00
N SER A 406 10.62 18.63 -55.85
CA SER A 406 10.28 19.96 -55.33
C SER A 406 11.50 20.78 -54.93
N ALA A 407 12.57 20.14 -54.43
CA ALA A 407 13.83 20.82 -54.14
C ALA A 407 14.51 21.33 -55.41
N VAL A 408 14.54 20.53 -56.49
CA VAL A 408 15.07 20.96 -57.80
C VAL A 408 14.26 22.13 -58.35
N LEU A 409 12.92 22.05 -58.31
CA LEU A 409 12.04 23.12 -58.77
C LEU A 409 12.27 24.42 -58.00
N LEU A 410 12.47 24.33 -56.68
CA LEU A 410 12.73 25.50 -55.85
C LEU A 410 14.07 26.17 -56.20
N VAL A 411 15.13 25.39 -56.44
CA VAL A 411 16.42 25.93 -56.90
C VAL A 411 16.29 26.57 -58.27
N ALA A 412 15.61 25.91 -59.21
CA ALA A 412 15.37 26.46 -60.56
C ALA A 412 14.59 27.78 -60.51
N ALA A 413 13.52 27.86 -59.72
CA ALA A 413 12.75 29.08 -59.51
C ALA A 413 13.61 30.19 -58.90
N THR A 414 14.50 29.85 -57.97
CA THR A 414 15.44 30.79 -57.35
C THR A 414 16.45 31.32 -58.37
N THR A 415 16.95 30.47 -59.26
CA THR A 415 17.86 30.88 -60.35
C THR A 415 17.18 31.82 -61.34
N VAL A 416 15.93 31.55 -61.73
CA VAL A 416 15.14 32.45 -62.59
C VAL A 416 14.91 33.80 -61.91
N LEU A 417 14.56 33.79 -60.62
CA LEU A 417 14.37 35.01 -59.85
C LEU A 417 15.68 35.82 -59.73
N ALA A 418 16.80 35.17 -59.44
CA ALA A 418 18.11 35.82 -59.38
C ALA A 418 18.50 36.45 -60.73
N ALA A 419 18.22 35.77 -61.85
CA ALA A 419 18.48 36.31 -63.19
C ALA A 419 17.60 37.53 -63.49
N ALA A 420 16.32 37.50 -63.11
CA ALA A 420 15.41 38.64 -63.25
C ALA A 420 15.87 39.84 -62.41
N VAL A 421 16.26 39.61 -61.15
CA VAL A 421 16.79 40.66 -60.26
C VAL A 421 18.05 41.27 -60.85
N ARG A 422 19.00 40.45 -61.33
CA ARG A 422 20.23 40.92 -61.98
C ARG A 422 19.97 41.76 -63.22
N ALA A 423 18.95 41.42 -64.01
CA ALA A 423 18.59 42.15 -65.22
C ALA A 423 18.02 43.55 -64.92
N ILE A 424 17.38 43.73 -63.77
CA ILE A 424 16.75 44.99 -63.37
C ILE A 424 17.73 45.84 -62.53
N TYR A 425 18.51 45.22 -61.65
CA TYR A 425 19.46 45.87 -60.75
C TYR A 425 20.82 45.13 -60.74
N PRO A 426 21.95 45.84 -60.86
CA PRO A 426 23.28 45.26 -60.66
C PRO A 426 23.54 45.06 -59.16
N VAL A 427 22.90 44.05 -58.57
CA VAL A 427 23.12 43.64 -57.18
C VAL A 427 24.34 42.70 -57.14
N PRO A 428 25.40 43.02 -56.37
CA PRO A 428 26.63 42.21 -56.34
C PRO A 428 26.48 40.88 -55.57
N ASP A 429 25.54 40.76 -54.63
CA ASP A 429 25.49 39.65 -53.67
C ASP A 429 24.21 38.78 -53.82
N LEU A 430 24.04 38.12 -54.97
CA LEU A 430 22.87 37.27 -55.26
C LEU A 430 22.88 35.92 -54.51
N GLU A 431 24.00 35.55 -53.89
CA GLU A 431 24.17 34.32 -53.11
C GLU A 431 23.21 34.23 -51.92
N VAL A 432 22.77 35.37 -51.36
CA VAL A 432 21.84 35.41 -50.21
C VAL A 432 20.51 34.76 -50.57
N LEU A 433 20.06 34.91 -51.83
CA LEU A 433 18.82 34.31 -52.31
C LEU A 433 18.91 32.78 -52.35
N TYR A 434 20.09 32.26 -52.68
CA TYR A 434 20.37 30.81 -52.68
C TYR A 434 20.46 30.26 -51.26
N VAL A 435 21.06 30.99 -50.32
CA VAL A 435 21.03 30.62 -48.89
C VAL A 435 19.59 30.53 -48.38
N LEU A 436 18.73 31.49 -48.73
CA LEU A 436 17.31 31.46 -48.38
C LEU A 436 16.56 30.26 -49.00
N CYS A 437 16.85 29.94 -50.27
CA CYS A 437 16.30 28.75 -50.94
C CYS A 437 16.68 27.46 -50.22
N VAL A 438 17.96 27.29 -49.89
CA VAL A 438 18.45 26.12 -49.13
C VAL A 438 17.79 26.06 -47.75
N MET A 439 17.57 27.22 -47.13
CA MET A 439 16.87 27.32 -45.85
C MET A 439 15.42 26.81 -45.94
N LEU A 440 14.68 27.27 -46.95
CA LEU A 440 13.30 26.85 -47.18
C LEU A 440 13.22 25.35 -47.51
N ALA A 441 14.16 24.83 -48.32
CA ALA A 441 14.25 23.41 -48.64
C ALA A 441 14.50 22.54 -47.38
N ALA A 442 15.36 22.99 -46.47
CA ALA A 442 15.63 22.30 -45.20
C ALA A 442 14.38 22.15 -44.34
N VAL A 443 13.63 23.24 -44.16
CA VAL A 443 12.42 23.25 -43.35
C VAL A 443 11.31 22.39 -43.96
N ARG A 444 11.11 22.49 -45.29
CA ARG A 444 9.94 21.91 -45.97
C ARG A 444 10.14 20.48 -46.47
N PHE A 445 11.32 20.13 -46.98
CA PHE A 445 11.55 18.88 -47.71
C PHE A 445 12.45 17.87 -46.97
N GLY A 446 13.04 18.27 -45.83
CA GLY A 446 13.86 17.38 -45.01
C GLY A 446 15.31 17.26 -45.47
N ARG A 447 16.08 16.37 -44.80
CA ARG A 447 17.56 16.34 -44.89
C ARG A 447 18.08 16.05 -46.30
N GLY A 448 17.59 14.98 -46.94
CA GLY A 448 18.06 14.54 -48.26
C GLY A 448 17.84 15.59 -49.35
N PRO A 449 16.59 16.05 -49.57
CA PRO A 449 16.29 17.10 -50.55
C PRO A 449 16.97 18.44 -50.28
N SER A 450 17.22 18.80 -49.02
CA SER A 450 17.96 20.02 -48.64
C SER A 450 19.44 19.96 -49.00
N ILE A 451 20.08 18.80 -48.83
CA ILE A 451 21.47 18.58 -49.27
C ILE A 451 21.55 18.65 -50.80
N LEU A 452 20.58 18.05 -51.52
CA LEU A 452 20.50 18.19 -52.97
C LEU A 452 20.32 19.66 -53.37
N ALA A 453 19.40 20.38 -52.72
CA ALA A 453 19.16 21.79 -52.96
C ALA A 453 20.42 22.64 -52.72
N SER A 454 21.22 22.35 -51.68
CA SER A 454 22.46 23.10 -51.42
C SER A 454 23.52 22.86 -52.48
N ILE A 455 23.68 21.62 -52.95
CA ILE A 455 24.64 21.30 -54.01
C ILE A 455 24.21 21.96 -55.33
N LEU A 456 22.93 21.85 -55.68
CA LEU A 456 22.38 22.48 -56.88
C LEU A 456 22.42 24.01 -56.82
N ALA A 457 22.19 24.60 -55.65
CA ALA A 457 22.28 26.03 -55.43
C ALA A 457 23.71 26.55 -55.67
N VAL A 458 24.73 25.86 -55.13
CA VAL A 458 26.15 26.18 -55.40
C VAL A 458 26.44 26.07 -56.90
N ALA A 459 26.07 24.95 -57.52
CA ALA A 459 26.33 24.71 -58.94
C ALA A 459 25.64 25.73 -59.87
N CYS A 460 24.38 26.08 -59.59
CA CYS A 460 23.64 27.07 -60.38
C CYS A 460 24.21 28.48 -60.16
N TYR A 461 24.58 28.83 -58.93
CA TYR A 461 25.15 30.13 -58.64
C TYR A 461 26.52 30.31 -59.33
N ASP A 462 27.40 29.30 -59.25
CA ASP A 462 28.70 29.29 -59.95
C ASP A 462 28.53 29.45 -61.47
N PHE A 463 27.72 28.58 -62.09
CA PHE A 463 27.57 28.54 -63.54
C PHE A 463 26.94 29.81 -64.14
N PHE A 464 25.98 30.46 -63.46
CA PHE A 464 25.23 31.60 -64.02
C PHE A 464 25.69 32.97 -63.52
N PHE A 465 26.29 33.07 -62.34
CA PHE A 465 26.52 34.35 -61.66
C PHE A 465 27.98 34.64 -61.29
N VAL A 466 28.88 33.65 -61.37
CA VAL A 466 30.33 33.85 -61.14
C VAL A 466 31.07 34.01 -62.48
N PRO A 467 31.91 35.06 -62.66
CA PRO A 467 32.73 35.20 -63.86
C PRO A 467 33.96 34.26 -63.85
N PRO A 468 34.36 33.65 -64.99
CA PRO A 468 33.70 33.67 -66.29
C PRO A 468 32.35 32.91 -66.30
N PHE A 469 31.31 33.52 -66.89
CA PHE A 469 29.96 32.94 -66.89
C PHE A 469 29.87 31.69 -67.76
N HIS A 470 28.94 30.79 -67.43
CA HIS A 470 28.64 29.54 -68.15
C HIS A 470 29.80 28.51 -68.16
N THR A 471 30.70 28.62 -67.19
CA THR A 471 31.74 27.64 -66.91
C THR A 471 31.87 27.46 -65.40
N PHE A 472 32.46 26.33 -64.98
CA PHE A 472 32.76 26.04 -63.57
C PHE A 472 34.22 26.40 -63.22
N ASP A 473 34.81 27.34 -63.98
CA ASP A 473 36.20 27.74 -63.84
C ASP A 473 36.32 28.87 -62.80
N VAL A 474 36.59 28.49 -61.56
CA VAL A 474 36.66 29.43 -60.42
C VAL A 474 38.05 30.05 -60.35
N ALA A 475 38.25 31.15 -61.08
CA ALA A 475 39.53 31.86 -61.13
C ALA A 475 39.85 32.67 -59.85
N ASP A 476 38.84 33.05 -59.08
CA ASP A 476 38.98 33.86 -57.86
C ASP A 476 38.68 33.03 -56.60
N ALA A 477 39.69 32.92 -55.73
CA ALA A 477 39.59 32.20 -54.45
C ALA A 477 38.51 32.75 -53.51
N LYS A 478 38.03 33.99 -53.73
CA LYS A 478 36.95 34.60 -52.95
C LYS A 478 35.64 33.81 -53.03
N TYR A 479 35.30 33.23 -54.19
CA TYR A 479 34.05 32.47 -54.36
C TYR A 479 34.08 31.08 -53.71
N LEU A 480 35.26 30.46 -53.60
CA LEU A 480 35.43 29.18 -52.89
C LEU A 480 34.99 29.29 -51.43
N LEU A 481 35.29 30.42 -50.77
CA LEU A 481 34.86 30.67 -49.38
C LEU A 481 33.33 30.79 -49.28
N THR A 482 32.69 31.49 -50.23
CA THR A 482 31.22 31.63 -50.28
C THR A 482 30.53 30.29 -50.50
N PHE A 483 31.05 29.44 -51.39
CA PHE A 483 30.50 28.10 -51.61
C PHE A 483 30.63 27.22 -50.37
N ALA A 484 31.80 27.26 -49.72
CA ALA A 484 32.03 26.53 -48.47
C ALA A 484 31.10 27.00 -47.35
N MET A 485 30.87 28.32 -47.23
CA MET A 485 29.96 28.90 -46.25
C MET A 485 28.51 28.53 -46.54
N MET A 486 28.05 28.63 -47.79
CA MET A 486 26.68 28.27 -48.19
C MET A 486 26.39 26.78 -47.98
N LEU A 487 27.34 25.91 -48.34
CA LEU A 487 27.25 24.48 -48.05
C LEU A 487 27.24 24.21 -46.54
N GLY A 488 28.10 24.90 -45.79
CA GLY A 488 28.16 24.81 -44.33
C GLY A 488 26.85 25.19 -43.65
N VAL A 489 26.25 26.32 -44.04
CA VAL A 489 24.95 26.79 -43.54
C VAL A 489 23.85 25.79 -43.89
N GLY A 490 23.82 25.26 -45.12
CA GLY A 490 22.87 24.23 -45.53
C GLY A 490 22.98 22.94 -44.70
N LEU A 491 24.20 22.47 -44.45
CA LEU A 491 24.46 21.27 -43.64
C LEU A 491 24.10 21.48 -42.16
N LEU A 492 24.44 22.63 -41.59
CA LEU A 492 24.08 22.99 -40.21
C LEU A 492 22.57 23.05 -40.03
N LEU A 493 21.87 23.72 -40.96
CA LEU A 493 20.43 23.83 -40.90
C LEU A 493 19.74 22.46 -41.09
N SER A 494 20.24 21.65 -42.02
CA SER A 494 19.76 20.28 -42.23
C SER A 494 19.96 19.40 -40.98
N ALA A 495 21.07 19.57 -40.26
CA ALA A 495 21.31 18.88 -39.00
C ALA A 495 20.37 19.38 -37.88
N LEU A 496 20.13 20.69 -37.80
CA LEU A 496 19.22 21.27 -36.82
C LEU A 496 17.77 20.83 -37.05
N THR A 497 17.28 20.86 -38.30
CA THR A 497 15.94 20.37 -38.64
C THR A 497 15.78 18.88 -38.33
N ALA A 498 16.80 18.07 -38.61
CA ALA A 498 16.79 16.64 -38.27
C ALA A 498 16.79 16.40 -36.76
N ARG A 499 17.37 17.31 -35.96
CA ARG A 499 17.33 17.25 -34.50
C ARG A 499 15.96 17.64 -33.95
N ILE A 500 15.36 18.72 -34.48
CA ILE A 500 14.02 19.19 -34.07
C ILE A 500 12.97 18.11 -34.35
N ARG A 501 12.98 17.49 -35.53
CA ARG A 501 12.01 16.43 -35.87
C ARG A 501 12.16 15.19 -34.98
N ARG A 502 13.38 14.82 -34.62
CA ARG A 502 13.62 13.72 -33.67
C ARG A 502 13.12 14.06 -32.26
N GLN A 503 13.38 15.29 -31.81
CA GLN A 503 12.90 15.75 -30.52
C GLN A 503 11.36 15.76 -30.44
N GLU A 504 10.68 16.13 -31.53
CA GLU A 504 9.22 16.04 -31.65
C GLU A 504 8.72 14.58 -31.56
N GLN A 505 9.39 13.63 -32.24
CA GLN A 505 9.04 12.21 -32.16
C GLN A 505 9.26 11.63 -30.75
N ASP A 506 10.41 11.91 -30.14
CA ASP A 506 10.73 11.47 -28.78
C ASP A 506 9.78 12.07 -27.72
N ALA A 507 9.30 13.30 -27.95
CA ALA A 507 8.32 13.96 -27.09
C ALA A 507 6.94 13.30 -27.23
N ARG A 508 6.48 13.04 -28.46
CA ARG A 508 5.22 12.33 -28.72
C ARG A 508 5.20 10.93 -28.12
N HIS A 509 6.32 10.21 -28.19
CA HIS A 509 6.38 8.85 -27.64
C HIS A 509 6.24 8.85 -26.11
N ARG A 510 6.86 9.84 -25.44
CA ARG A 510 6.73 10.06 -23.99
C ARG A 510 5.33 10.52 -23.59
N GLU A 511 4.73 11.41 -24.38
CA GLU A 511 3.34 11.86 -24.17
C GLU A 511 2.37 10.68 -24.25
N ALA A 512 2.52 9.80 -25.24
CA ALA A 512 1.69 8.60 -25.38
C ALA A 512 1.83 7.64 -24.20
N GLN A 513 3.06 7.38 -23.72
CA GLN A 513 3.29 6.55 -22.53
C GLN A 513 2.65 7.16 -21.27
N THR A 514 2.76 8.48 -21.10
CA THR A 514 2.20 9.18 -19.93
C THR A 514 0.68 9.16 -19.96
N ALA A 515 0.07 9.39 -21.12
CA ALA A 515 -1.37 9.31 -21.32
C ALA A 515 -1.90 7.90 -21.02
N ALA A 516 -1.22 6.86 -21.50
CA ALA A 516 -1.59 5.46 -21.24
C ALA A 516 -1.60 5.10 -19.74
N LEU A 517 -0.58 5.52 -18.98
CA LEU A 517 -0.55 5.30 -17.53
C LEU A 517 -1.62 6.11 -16.79
N TYR A 518 -1.93 7.31 -17.28
CA TYR A 518 -2.99 8.14 -16.71
C TYR A 518 -4.37 7.52 -16.92
N ASP A 519 -4.67 7.07 -18.14
CA ASP A 519 -5.93 6.41 -18.46
C ASP A 519 -6.09 5.08 -17.69
N LEU A 520 -5.03 4.26 -17.62
CA LEU A 520 -5.03 3.07 -16.76
C LEU A 520 -5.30 3.44 -15.31
N SER A 521 -4.60 4.42 -14.75
CA SER A 521 -4.77 4.83 -13.35
C SER A 521 -6.19 5.31 -13.06
N ARG A 522 -6.84 6.02 -14.00
CA ARG A 522 -8.23 6.48 -13.86
C ARG A 522 -9.19 5.29 -13.83
N ASP A 523 -9.05 4.35 -14.75
CA ASP A 523 -9.96 3.20 -14.85
C ASP A 523 -9.75 2.22 -13.69
N LEU A 524 -8.49 2.03 -13.26
CA LEU A 524 -8.16 1.29 -12.04
C LEU A 524 -8.76 1.95 -10.81
N ALA A 525 -8.73 3.29 -10.71
CA ALA A 525 -9.29 4.00 -9.57
C ALA A 525 -10.80 3.78 -9.42
N ALA A 526 -11.53 3.71 -10.54
CA ALA A 526 -12.98 3.49 -10.62
C ALA A 526 -13.41 2.02 -10.47
N ALA A 527 -12.48 1.06 -10.49
CA ALA A 527 -12.79 -0.36 -10.38
C ALA A 527 -13.02 -0.79 -8.92
N ASP A 528 -14.22 -1.30 -8.65
CA ASP A 528 -14.66 -1.73 -7.31
C ASP A 528 -14.40 -3.22 -7.03
N ASP A 529 -14.21 -4.03 -8.08
CA ASP A 529 -13.99 -5.47 -7.96
C ASP A 529 -12.79 -5.95 -8.80
N THR A 530 -12.36 -7.18 -8.49
CA THR A 530 -11.19 -7.81 -9.11
C THR A 530 -11.38 -8.04 -10.61
N GLY A 531 -12.62 -8.28 -11.06
CA GLY A 531 -12.94 -8.48 -12.47
C GLY A 531 -12.79 -7.20 -13.27
N ALA A 532 -13.33 -6.08 -12.77
CA ALA A 532 -13.21 -4.75 -13.35
C ALA A 532 -11.74 -4.31 -13.46
N VAL A 533 -10.95 -4.52 -12.40
CA VAL A 533 -9.49 -4.27 -12.45
C VAL A 533 -8.84 -5.12 -13.54
N ALA A 534 -9.12 -6.42 -13.59
CA ALA A 534 -8.53 -7.31 -14.59
C ALA A 534 -8.90 -6.92 -16.03
N SER A 535 -10.17 -6.55 -16.28
CA SER A 535 -10.63 -6.09 -17.59
C SER A 535 -9.98 -4.79 -18.02
N ALA A 536 -9.85 -3.81 -17.12
CA ALA A 536 -9.14 -2.57 -17.41
C ALA A 536 -7.66 -2.83 -17.75
N VAL A 537 -6.98 -3.65 -16.95
CA VAL A 537 -5.57 -4.03 -17.19
C VAL A 537 -5.40 -4.73 -18.53
N ALA A 538 -6.24 -5.72 -18.85
CA ALA A 538 -6.17 -6.44 -20.13
C ALA A 538 -6.42 -5.52 -21.32
N GLY A 539 -7.46 -4.67 -21.26
CA GLY A 539 -7.81 -3.74 -22.34
C GLY A 539 -6.73 -2.71 -22.62
N HIS A 540 -6.19 -2.06 -21.58
CA HIS A 540 -5.10 -1.10 -21.73
C HIS A 540 -3.81 -1.76 -22.20
N ALA A 541 -3.51 -2.98 -21.71
CA ALA A 541 -2.34 -3.71 -22.17
C ALA A 541 -2.43 -4.08 -23.66
N GLU A 542 -3.61 -4.45 -24.15
CA GLU A 542 -3.84 -4.73 -25.57
C GLU A 542 -3.61 -3.52 -26.46
N GLN A 543 -4.13 -2.36 -26.07
CA GLN A 543 -3.97 -1.10 -26.81
C GLN A 543 -2.52 -0.61 -26.82
N VAL A 544 -1.83 -0.65 -25.68
CA VAL A 544 -0.51 -0.02 -25.53
C VAL A 544 0.62 -0.90 -26.04
N PHE A 545 0.53 -2.21 -25.83
CA PHE A 545 1.55 -3.16 -26.31
C PHE A 545 1.22 -3.78 -27.66
N GLU A 546 0.06 -3.44 -28.25
CA GLU A 546 -0.47 -4.02 -29.50
C GLU A 546 -0.43 -5.57 -29.51
N ALA A 547 -0.62 -6.17 -28.34
CA ALA A 547 -0.42 -7.58 -28.04
C ALA A 547 -1.65 -8.14 -27.33
N ALA A 548 -2.03 -9.40 -27.61
CA ALA A 548 -3.12 -10.00 -26.85
C ALA A 548 -2.71 -10.14 -25.38
N ALA A 549 -3.56 -9.70 -24.46
CA ALA A 549 -3.29 -9.61 -23.03
C ALA A 549 -4.23 -10.52 -22.24
N HIS A 550 -3.67 -11.29 -21.32
CA HIS A 550 -4.43 -12.12 -20.38
C HIS A 550 -4.00 -11.78 -18.95
N VAL A 551 -4.98 -11.59 -18.06
CA VAL A 551 -4.74 -11.41 -16.63
C VAL A 551 -5.14 -12.70 -15.92
N LEU A 552 -4.15 -13.38 -15.34
CA LEU A 552 -4.32 -14.62 -14.60
C LEU A 552 -4.24 -14.35 -13.10
N GLN A 553 -5.08 -15.03 -12.33
CA GLN A 553 -5.02 -15.02 -10.86
C GLN A 553 -5.14 -16.44 -10.29
N SER A 554 -4.63 -16.62 -9.08
CA SER A 554 -4.73 -17.89 -8.37
C SER A 554 -6.13 -18.05 -7.76
N ARG A 555 -6.74 -19.21 -8.01
CA ARG A 555 -7.98 -19.64 -7.38
C ARG A 555 -7.69 -20.26 -6.00
N ALA A 556 -8.73 -20.48 -5.19
CA ALA A 556 -8.62 -21.10 -3.87
C ALA A 556 -7.96 -22.50 -3.86
N ASP A 557 -7.91 -23.19 -5.00
CA ASP A 557 -7.23 -24.47 -5.21
C ASP A 557 -5.75 -24.33 -5.63
N GLY A 558 -5.24 -23.09 -5.75
CA GLY A 558 -3.89 -22.78 -6.19
C GLY A 558 -3.68 -22.81 -7.71
N ALA A 559 -4.72 -23.09 -8.50
CA ALA A 559 -4.63 -23.08 -9.96
C ALA A 559 -4.77 -21.65 -10.51
N LEU A 560 -3.94 -21.29 -11.50
CA LEU A 560 -4.10 -20.04 -12.23
C LEU A 560 -5.26 -20.12 -13.23
N GLN A 561 -6.16 -19.14 -13.17
CA GLN A 561 -7.27 -18.97 -14.09
C GLN A 561 -7.23 -17.58 -14.71
N ALA A 562 -7.61 -17.47 -16.00
CA ALA A 562 -7.80 -16.19 -16.65
C ALA A 562 -9.05 -15.49 -16.11
N VAL A 563 -8.86 -14.30 -15.55
CA VAL A 563 -9.93 -13.44 -15.02
C VAL A 563 -10.37 -12.44 -16.09
N ALA A 564 -9.44 -11.99 -16.95
CA ALA A 564 -9.73 -11.12 -18.09
C ALA A 564 -8.82 -11.44 -19.28
N VAL A 565 -9.34 -11.19 -20.48
CA VAL A 565 -8.67 -11.43 -21.76
C VAL A 565 -9.02 -10.32 -22.75
N ALA A 566 -8.03 -9.80 -23.46
CA ALA A 566 -8.19 -8.81 -24.52
C ALA A 566 -7.26 -9.12 -25.71
N PRO A 567 -7.74 -9.20 -26.97
CA PRO A 567 -9.16 -9.22 -27.35
C PRO A 567 -9.84 -10.52 -26.85
N ALA A 568 -11.16 -10.51 -26.66
CA ALA A 568 -11.90 -11.62 -26.05
C ALA A 568 -11.75 -12.99 -26.76
N ALA A 569 -11.30 -13.01 -28.02
CA ALA A 569 -11.04 -14.22 -28.79
C ALA A 569 -9.65 -14.84 -28.57
N ALA A 570 -8.75 -14.18 -27.83
CA ALA A 570 -7.41 -14.69 -27.57
C ALA A 570 -7.44 -15.89 -26.62
N SER A 571 -6.55 -16.86 -26.83
CA SER A 571 -6.40 -18.05 -26.00
C SER A 571 -4.92 -18.35 -25.75
N LEU A 572 -4.59 -18.80 -24.54
CA LEU A 572 -3.27 -19.30 -24.20
C LEU A 572 -3.20 -20.81 -24.40
N ASP A 573 -2.08 -21.31 -24.91
CA ASP A 573 -1.84 -22.74 -24.97
C ASP A 573 -1.34 -23.29 -23.61
N THR A 574 -1.21 -24.61 -23.51
CA THR A 574 -0.76 -25.27 -22.27
C THR A 574 0.67 -24.90 -21.89
N ALA A 575 1.52 -24.58 -22.86
CA ALA A 575 2.92 -24.18 -22.62
C ALA A 575 2.98 -22.74 -22.09
N ASP A 576 2.18 -21.83 -22.65
CA ASP A 576 2.05 -20.44 -22.20
C ASP A 576 1.52 -20.37 -20.76
N LEU A 577 0.54 -21.21 -20.41
CA LEU A 577 0.06 -21.32 -19.03
C LEU A 577 1.13 -21.83 -18.07
N ALA A 578 2.03 -22.73 -18.50
CA ALA A 578 3.14 -23.19 -17.69
C ALA A 578 4.19 -22.08 -17.46
N VAL A 579 4.48 -21.28 -18.49
CA VAL A 579 5.37 -20.11 -18.40
C VAL A 579 4.80 -19.07 -17.44
N ALA A 580 3.49 -18.81 -17.52
CA ALA A 580 2.80 -17.89 -16.62
C ALA A 580 2.75 -18.41 -15.17
N ARG A 581 2.55 -19.73 -14.97
CA ARG A 581 2.63 -20.35 -13.64
C ARG A 581 3.99 -20.18 -13.00
N TRP A 582 5.06 -20.38 -13.77
CA TRP A 582 6.41 -20.16 -13.28
C TRP A 582 6.62 -18.70 -12.83
N ALA A 583 6.14 -17.73 -13.61
CA ALA A 583 6.23 -16.31 -13.27
C ALA A 583 5.47 -15.98 -11.98
N PHE A 584 4.30 -16.58 -11.78
CA PHE A 584 3.51 -16.44 -10.55
C PHE A 584 4.29 -16.99 -9.35
N GLU A 585 4.70 -18.25 -9.37
CA GLU A 585 5.34 -18.94 -8.24
C GLU A 585 6.65 -18.27 -7.79
N HIS A 586 7.42 -17.74 -8.74
CA HIS A 586 8.74 -17.15 -8.45
C HIS A 586 8.71 -15.63 -8.34
N ALA A 587 7.54 -15.00 -8.55
CA ALA A 587 7.38 -13.55 -8.62
C ALA A 587 8.41 -12.86 -9.52
N ARG A 588 8.74 -13.47 -10.67
CA ARG A 588 9.74 -12.98 -11.63
C ARG A 588 9.20 -13.00 -13.07
N PRO A 589 9.60 -12.04 -13.93
CA PRO A 589 9.24 -12.07 -15.35
C PRO A 589 9.78 -13.33 -16.05
N SER A 590 9.01 -13.86 -16.99
CA SER A 590 9.41 -15.02 -17.81
C SER A 590 8.92 -14.89 -19.25
N GLY A 591 9.44 -15.75 -20.13
CA GLY A 591 9.04 -15.82 -21.53
C GLY A 591 9.91 -14.98 -22.47
N LEU A 592 9.34 -14.57 -23.60
CA LEU A 592 10.02 -13.91 -24.72
C LEU A 592 10.84 -12.70 -24.24
N GLY A 593 12.15 -12.71 -24.51
CA GLY A 593 13.03 -11.57 -24.19
C GLY A 593 13.52 -11.47 -22.74
N THR A 594 13.16 -12.42 -21.88
CA THR A 594 13.65 -12.55 -20.49
C THR A 594 14.76 -13.60 -20.37
N ASP A 595 15.42 -13.67 -19.21
CA ASP A 595 16.46 -14.70 -18.95
C ASP A 595 15.87 -16.08 -18.59
N THR A 596 14.55 -16.17 -18.40
CA THR A 596 13.86 -17.39 -17.97
C THR A 596 12.82 -17.81 -18.99
N LEU A 597 12.98 -19.00 -19.57
CA LEU A 597 12.12 -19.51 -20.67
C LEU A 597 12.09 -18.58 -21.90
N PRO A 598 13.24 -18.10 -22.43
CA PRO A 598 13.28 -17.12 -23.53
C PRO A 598 12.70 -17.61 -24.86
N GLY A 599 12.55 -18.93 -25.04
CA GLY A 599 12.00 -19.55 -26.25
C GLY A 599 10.47 -19.54 -26.33
N SER A 600 9.78 -19.04 -25.31
CA SER A 600 8.32 -18.85 -25.35
C SER A 600 7.93 -17.72 -26.30
N LYS A 601 6.69 -17.73 -26.80
CA LYS A 601 6.11 -16.68 -27.64
C LYS A 601 5.45 -15.57 -26.82
N VAL A 602 5.20 -15.81 -25.53
CA VAL A 602 4.54 -14.85 -24.63
C VAL A 602 5.53 -14.20 -23.69
N VAL A 603 5.21 -13.00 -23.23
CA VAL A 603 5.89 -12.30 -22.14
C VAL A 603 5.00 -12.37 -20.91
N CYS A 604 5.48 -12.96 -19.83
CA CYS A 604 4.75 -13.08 -18.57
C CYS A 604 5.36 -12.15 -17.53
N ALA A 605 4.57 -11.20 -17.03
CA ALA A 605 4.96 -10.24 -16.01
C ALA A 605 4.13 -10.45 -14.74
N PRO A 606 4.75 -10.74 -13.59
CA PRO A 606 4.02 -10.95 -12.34
C PRO A 606 3.45 -9.63 -11.82
N LEU A 607 2.22 -9.69 -11.33
CA LEU A 607 1.55 -8.59 -10.65
C LEU A 607 1.80 -8.76 -9.15
N SER A 608 2.92 -8.23 -8.66
CA SER A 608 3.37 -8.46 -7.28
C SER A 608 3.44 -7.18 -6.48
N VAL A 609 3.04 -7.25 -5.20
CA VAL A 609 3.28 -6.18 -4.22
C VAL A 609 4.17 -6.71 -3.11
N ARG A 610 5.26 -5.99 -2.79
CA ARG A 610 6.27 -6.38 -1.78
C ARG A 610 6.81 -7.81 -1.97
N GLY A 611 6.87 -8.30 -3.21
CA GLY A 611 7.35 -9.64 -3.55
C GLY A 611 6.29 -10.74 -3.51
N ALA A 612 5.05 -10.46 -3.06
CA ALA A 612 3.95 -11.42 -3.08
C ALA A 612 3.18 -11.32 -4.42
N PRO A 613 3.08 -12.41 -5.20
CA PRO A 613 2.38 -12.42 -6.49
C PRO A 613 0.86 -12.48 -6.28
N LEU A 614 0.13 -11.48 -6.80
CA LEU A 614 -1.34 -11.42 -6.78
C LEU A 614 -1.96 -11.95 -8.08
N GLY A 615 -1.17 -11.96 -9.16
CA GLY A 615 -1.56 -12.47 -10.47
C GLY A 615 -0.41 -12.38 -11.47
N VAL A 616 -0.70 -12.66 -12.73
CA VAL A 616 0.27 -12.55 -13.84
C VAL A 616 -0.42 -11.90 -15.03
N LEU A 617 0.23 -10.90 -15.61
CA LEU A 617 -0.11 -10.36 -16.92
C LEU A 617 0.68 -11.14 -17.98
N VAL A 618 -0.02 -11.75 -18.93
CA VAL A 618 0.56 -12.47 -20.06
C VAL A 618 0.30 -11.66 -21.32
N LEU A 619 1.35 -11.30 -22.04
CA LEU A 619 1.30 -10.60 -23.32
C LEU A 619 1.75 -11.54 -24.44
N ALA A 620 0.93 -11.68 -25.47
CA ALA A 620 1.24 -12.41 -26.70
C ALA A 620 1.43 -11.40 -27.85
N PRO A 621 2.66 -10.89 -28.06
CA PRO A 621 2.95 -9.94 -29.12
C PRO A 621 2.77 -10.57 -30.52
N LYS A 622 2.31 -9.76 -31.49
CA LYS A 622 2.07 -10.21 -32.87
C LYS A 622 3.35 -10.64 -33.60
N SER A 623 4.49 -10.09 -33.20
CA SER A 623 5.82 -10.42 -33.72
C SER A 623 6.69 -11.03 -32.64
N ALA A 624 7.49 -12.05 -32.97
CA ALA A 624 8.41 -12.72 -32.06
C ALA A 624 9.66 -11.88 -31.67
N THR A 625 9.58 -10.55 -31.83
CA THR A 625 10.62 -9.61 -31.42
C THR A 625 10.50 -9.30 -29.93
N PRO A 626 11.58 -9.47 -29.15
CA PRO A 626 11.61 -9.07 -27.74
C PRO A 626 11.27 -7.59 -27.54
N LEU A 627 10.60 -7.28 -26.42
CA LEU A 627 10.36 -5.90 -26.00
C LEU A 627 11.68 -5.16 -25.74
N GLY A 628 11.79 -3.93 -26.24
CA GLY A 628 12.94 -3.05 -25.96
C GLY A 628 13.05 -2.69 -24.47
N ALA A 629 14.20 -2.19 -24.02
CA ALA A 629 14.39 -1.85 -22.60
C ALA A 629 13.39 -0.78 -22.09
N GLU A 630 13.05 0.19 -22.94
CA GLU A 630 12.07 1.23 -22.59
C GLU A 630 10.65 0.66 -22.43
N GLN A 631 10.21 -0.20 -23.36
CA GLN A 631 8.93 -0.91 -23.27
C GLN A 631 8.87 -1.87 -22.07
N ARG A 632 9.99 -2.53 -21.73
CA ARG A 632 10.10 -3.36 -20.53
C ARG A 632 9.97 -2.55 -19.23
N ALA A 633 10.64 -1.39 -19.16
CA ALA A 633 10.50 -0.49 -18.02
C ALA A 633 9.07 0.04 -17.89
N PHE A 634 8.43 0.34 -19.03
CA PHE A 634 7.03 0.73 -19.07
C PHE A 634 6.09 -0.41 -18.62
N LEU A 635 6.32 -1.65 -19.07
CA LEU A 635 5.58 -2.83 -18.62
C LEU A 635 5.72 -3.07 -17.10
N ASP A 636 6.91 -2.90 -16.54
CA ASP A 636 7.12 -3.00 -15.09
C ASP A 636 6.31 -1.93 -14.33
N ALA A 637 6.33 -0.67 -14.79
CA ALA A 637 5.52 0.39 -14.20
C ALA A 637 4.01 0.10 -14.30
N PHE A 638 3.56 -0.38 -15.46
CA PHE A 638 2.18 -0.78 -15.72
C PHE A 638 1.73 -1.92 -14.79
N CYS A 639 2.53 -2.99 -14.69
CA CYS A 639 2.26 -4.13 -13.81
C CYS A 639 2.23 -3.75 -12.33
N ARG A 640 3.08 -2.80 -11.89
CA ARG A 640 3.06 -2.29 -10.51
C ARG A 640 1.77 -1.55 -10.20
N GLN A 641 1.30 -0.65 -11.09
CA GLN A 641 0.02 0.03 -10.89
C GLN A 641 -1.15 -0.97 -10.84
N ALA A 642 -1.16 -1.96 -11.73
CA ALA A 642 -2.14 -3.04 -11.72
C ALA A 642 -2.10 -3.85 -10.42
N ALA A 643 -0.90 -4.21 -9.93
CA ALA A 643 -0.73 -4.97 -8.70
C ALA A 643 -1.26 -4.21 -7.46
N PHE A 644 -0.99 -2.90 -7.36
CA PHE A 644 -1.55 -2.07 -6.29
C PHE A 644 -3.08 -1.97 -6.35
N ALA A 645 -3.67 -1.89 -7.53
CA ALA A 645 -5.13 -1.89 -7.67
C ALA A 645 -5.75 -3.21 -7.23
N PHE A 646 -5.13 -4.36 -7.60
CA PHE A 646 -5.56 -5.67 -7.12
C PHE A 646 -5.45 -5.81 -5.61
N GLU A 647 -4.34 -5.35 -5.01
CA GLU A 647 -4.17 -5.37 -3.56
C GLU A 647 -5.22 -4.50 -2.86
N ARG A 648 -5.47 -3.29 -3.37
CA ARG A 648 -6.49 -2.38 -2.84
C ARG A 648 -7.85 -3.06 -2.80
N VAL A 649 -8.32 -3.61 -3.92
CA VAL A 649 -9.64 -4.28 -3.99
C VAL A 649 -9.71 -5.47 -3.04
N ARG A 650 -8.65 -6.28 -2.96
CA ARG A 650 -8.57 -7.41 -2.03
C ARG A 650 -8.67 -6.96 -0.57
N LEU A 651 -7.88 -5.96 -0.17
CA LEU A 651 -7.88 -5.42 1.20
C LEU A 651 -9.22 -4.76 1.55
N THR A 652 -9.84 -4.04 0.62
CA THR A 652 -11.17 -3.47 0.81
C THR A 652 -12.23 -4.57 1.00
N SER A 653 -12.18 -5.64 0.21
CA SER A 653 -13.07 -6.80 0.37
C SER A 653 -12.85 -7.50 1.71
N GLU A 654 -11.60 -7.72 2.12
CA GLU A 654 -11.25 -8.32 3.41
C GLU A 654 -11.77 -7.45 4.58
N ALA A 655 -11.54 -6.13 4.53
CA ALA A 655 -12.02 -5.18 5.53
C ALA A 655 -13.56 -5.14 5.64
N ASN A 656 -14.28 -5.12 4.50
CA ASN A 656 -15.74 -5.17 4.48
C ASN A 656 -16.26 -6.46 5.11
N SER A 657 -15.63 -7.59 4.83
CA SER A 657 -16.01 -8.88 5.42
C SER A 657 -15.75 -8.94 6.93
N ALA A 658 -14.64 -8.37 7.39
CA ALA A 658 -14.29 -8.30 8.81
C ALA A 658 -15.25 -7.37 9.57
N ALA A 659 -15.60 -6.22 8.99
CA ALA A 659 -16.57 -5.29 9.56
C ALA A 659 -17.97 -5.94 9.71
N LEU A 660 -18.42 -6.69 8.70
CA LEU A 660 -19.69 -7.42 8.78
C LEU A 660 -19.68 -8.48 9.89
N ARG A 661 -18.56 -9.22 10.05
CA ARG A 661 -18.39 -10.20 11.14
C ARG A 661 -18.37 -9.52 12.51
N ALA A 662 -17.64 -8.43 12.66
CA ALA A 662 -17.57 -7.67 13.91
C ALA A 662 -18.95 -7.15 14.34
N LYS A 663 -19.71 -6.59 13.39
CA LYS A 663 -21.09 -6.12 13.65
C LYS A 663 -22.03 -7.25 14.06
N THR A 664 -21.85 -8.44 13.48
CA THR A 664 -22.61 -9.64 13.86
C THR A 664 -22.29 -10.10 15.28
N GLU A 665 -21.01 -10.10 15.66
CA GLU A 665 -20.56 -10.50 17.00
C GLU A 665 -20.97 -9.49 18.07
N GLU A 666 -20.90 -8.19 17.77
CA GLU A 666 -21.38 -7.11 18.64
C GLU A 666 -22.87 -7.29 18.93
N MET A 667 -23.68 -7.49 17.89
CA MET A 667 -25.11 -7.73 18.02
C MET A 667 -25.39 -8.99 18.86
N ARG A 668 -24.64 -10.08 18.63
CA ARG A 668 -24.74 -11.32 19.44
C ARG A 668 -24.42 -11.07 20.91
N SER A 669 -23.38 -10.31 21.21
CA SER A 669 -22.96 -9.98 22.58
C SER A 669 -24.00 -9.13 23.32
N SER A 670 -24.52 -8.09 22.67
CA SER A 670 -25.59 -7.25 23.25
C SER A 670 -26.86 -8.06 23.55
N LEU A 671 -27.24 -8.98 22.66
CA LEU A 671 -28.39 -9.87 22.87
C LEU A 671 -28.19 -10.78 24.09
N LEU A 672 -27.02 -11.41 24.23
CA LEU A 672 -26.71 -12.28 25.37
C LEU A 672 -26.71 -11.53 26.70
N SER A 673 -26.23 -10.28 26.70
CA SER A 673 -26.23 -9.42 27.88
C SER A 673 -27.63 -9.06 28.35
N ALA A 674 -28.51 -8.65 27.42
CA ALA A 674 -29.91 -8.34 27.70
C ALA A 674 -30.67 -9.56 28.27
N VAL A 675 -30.50 -10.74 27.64
CA VAL A 675 -31.13 -11.99 28.11
C VAL A 675 -30.67 -12.36 29.53
N SER A 676 -29.37 -12.22 29.81
CA SER A 676 -28.82 -12.54 31.14
C SER A 676 -29.38 -11.63 32.23
N HIS A 677 -29.63 -10.35 31.91
CA HIS A 677 -30.25 -9.40 32.84
C HIS A 677 -31.70 -9.79 33.15
N ASP A 678 -32.49 -10.07 32.10
CA ASP A 678 -33.92 -10.37 32.24
C ASP A 678 -34.21 -11.71 32.92
N LEU A 679 -33.27 -12.66 32.88
CA LEU A 679 -33.33 -13.90 33.66
C LEU A 679 -32.92 -13.70 35.13
N ARG A 680 -32.02 -12.76 35.42
CA ARG A 680 -31.51 -12.53 36.78
C ARG A 680 -32.57 -11.93 37.71
N THR A 681 -33.37 -10.99 37.21
CA THR A 681 -34.41 -10.31 38.00
C THR A 681 -35.44 -11.28 38.63
N PRO A 682 -36.13 -12.16 37.86
CA PRO A 682 -37.06 -13.12 38.44
C PRO A 682 -36.36 -14.13 39.36
N LEU A 683 -35.15 -14.58 38.99
CA LEU A 683 -34.38 -15.51 39.81
C LEU A 683 -34.01 -14.91 41.18
N SER A 684 -33.64 -13.62 41.22
CA SER A 684 -33.34 -12.91 42.47
C SER A 684 -34.59 -12.77 43.34
N ALA A 685 -35.76 -12.50 42.75
CA ALA A 685 -37.02 -12.42 43.47
C ALA A 685 -37.43 -13.78 44.07
N ILE A 686 -37.38 -14.86 43.28
CA ILE A 686 -37.62 -16.24 43.76
C ILE A 686 -36.68 -16.57 44.92
N THR A 687 -35.38 -16.29 44.76
CA THR A 687 -34.37 -16.60 45.78
C THR A 687 -34.60 -15.79 47.07
N GLY A 688 -34.94 -14.50 46.95
CA GLY A 688 -35.23 -13.64 48.09
C GLY A 688 -36.45 -14.11 48.88
N SER A 689 -37.56 -14.38 48.18
CA SER A 689 -38.81 -14.86 48.77
C SER A 689 -38.64 -16.26 49.40
N ALA A 690 -37.91 -17.17 48.75
CA ALA A 690 -37.61 -18.50 49.30
C ALA A 690 -36.69 -18.44 50.53
N THR A 691 -35.72 -17.52 50.55
CA THR A 691 -34.83 -17.31 51.70
C THR A 691 -35.60 -16.73 52.89
N ALA A 692 -36.49 -15.76 52.65
CA ALA A 692 -37.37 -15.20 53.69
C ALA A 692 -38.29 -16.26 54.30
N LEU A 693 -38.85 -17.16 53.49
CA LEU A 693 -39.66 -18.30 53.95
C LEU A 693 -38.85 -19.34 54.75
N ARG A 694 -37.55 -19.47 54.48
CA ARG A 694 -36.65 -20.43 55.14
C ARG A 694 -36.12 -19.92 56.48
N ASP A 695 -35.81 -18.62 56.56
CA ASP A 695 -35.03 -18.06 57.67
C ASP A 695 -35.88 -17.53 58.85
N ASP A 696 -37.22 -17.55 58.80
CA ASP A 696 -38.08 -17.04 59.89
C ASP A 696 -39.17 -18.02 60.41
N GLY A 697 -39.30 -18.07 61.73
CA GLY A 697 -40.25 -18.90 62.49
C GLY A 697 -41.50 -18.13 62.99
N GLY A 698 -41.70 -16.88 62.57
CA GLY A 698 -42.79 -16.01 63.03
C GLY A 698 -43.62 -15.31 61.94
N LEU A 699 -43.42 -15.65 60.66
CA LEU A 699 -44.20 -15.06 59.55
C LEU A 699 -45.69 -15.35 59.71
N GLY A 700 -46.52 -14.31 59.59
CA GLY A 700 -47.97 -14.45 59.53
C GLY A 700 -48.40 -15.29 58.32
N GLU A 701 -49.53 -15.99 58.46
CA GLU A 701 -50.05 -16.89 57.42
C GLU A 701 -50.30 -16.18 56.08
N THR A 702 -50.70 -14.91 56.13
CA THR A 702 -50.84 -14.02 54.97
C THR A 702 -49.52 -13.71 54.28
N THR A 703 -48.49 -13.31 55.02
CA THR A 703 -47.17 -13.01 54.44
C THR A 703 -46.50 -14.24 53.85
N ARG A 704 -46.72 -15.42 54.46
CA ARG A 704 -46.27 -16.69 53.89
C ARG A 704 -46.95 -17.00 52.55
N ALA A 705 -48.25 -16.75 52.45
CA ALA A 705 -48.98 -16.91 51.19
C ALA A 705 -48.46 -15.95 50.11
N GLU A 706 -48.27 -14.67 50.43
CA GLU A 706 -47.73 -13.66 49.51
C GLU A 706 -46.33 -14.02 48.96
N LEU A 707 -45.44 -14.55 49.82
CA LEU A 707 -44.10 -14.98 49.39
C LEU A 707 -44.15 -16.23 48.49
N LEU A 708 -45.07 -17.17 48.75
CA LEU A 708 -45.27 -18.34 47.90
C LEU A 708 -45.86 -17.95 46.54
N ASP A 709 -46.85 -17.06 46.53
CA ASP A 709 -47.45 -16.53 45.30
C ASP A 709 -46.39 -15.81 44.46
N SER A 710 -45.54 -14.98 45.07
CA SER A 710 -44.42 -14.31 44.38
C SER A 710 -43.43 -15.30 43.74
N ILE A 711 -43.12 -16.41 44.42
CA ILE A 711 -42.27 -17.47 43.85
C ILE A 711 -42.94 -18.11 42.63
N CYS A 712 -44.22 -18.45 42.74
CA CYS A 712 -44.98 -19.06 41.65
C CYS A 712 -45.07 -18.13 40.44
N GLU A 713 -45.42 -16.85 40.65
CA GLU A 713 -45.53 -15.86 39.59
C GLU A 713 -44.20 -15.62 38.85
N GLU A 714 -43.10 -15.48 39.58
CA GLU A 714 -41.79 -15.26 38.98
C GLU A 714 -41.23 -16.53 38.31
N ALA A 715 -41.58 -17.73 38.80
CA ALA A 715 -41.22 -19.00 38.14
C ALA A 715 -41.97 -19.18 36.81
N GLU A 716 -43.28 -18.93 36.79
CA GLU A 716 -44.06 -18.94 35.54
C GLU A 716 -43.57 -17.88 34.56
N ARG A 717 -43.14 -16.73 35.07
CA ARG A 717 -42.56 -15.66 34.24
C ARG A 717 -41.23 -16.09 33.63
N LEU A 718 -40.36 -16.75 34.39
CA LEU A 718 -39.10 -17.30 33.90
C LEU A 718 -39.35 -18.36 32.82
N GLU A 719 -40.31 -19.26 33.03
CA GLU A 719 -40.70 -20.29 32.06
C GLU A 719 -41.14 -19.67 30.73
N ARG A 720 -42.01 -18.65 30.77
CA ARG A 720 -42.41 -17.90 29.58
C ARG A 720 -41.22 -17.22 28.88
N LEU A 721 -40.26 -16.69 29.63
CA LEU A 721 -39.09 -16.02 29.07
C LEU A 721 -38.16 -17.01 28.35
N VAL A 722 -37.94 -18.19 28.94
CA VAL A 722 -37.16 -19.27 28.35
C VAL A 722 -37.84 -19.86 27.12
N ALA A 723 -39.15 -20.08 27.15
CA ALA A 723 -39.92 -20.55 26.01
C ALA A 723 -39.80 -19.59 24.81
N ASN A 724 -40.02 -18.29 25.04
CA ASN A 724 -39.87 -17.27 23.99
C ASN A 724 -38.44 -17.20 23.41
N LEU A 725 -37.41 -17.42 24.22
CA LEU A 725 -36.02 -17.49 23.76
C LEU A 725 -35.73 -18.73 22.91
N LEU A 726 -36.28 -19.88 23.29
CA LEU A 726 -36.16 -21.12 22.52
C LEU A 726 -36.89 -21.02 21.18
N ASP A 727 -38.06 -20.39 21.15
CA ASP A 727 -38.80 -20.15 19.92
C ASP A 727 -38.04 -19.20 18.99
N MET A 728 -37.43 -18.15 19.55
CA MET A 728 -36.60 -17.22 18.77
C MET A 728 -35.34 -17.88 18.20
N THR A 729 -34.61 -18.65 19.00
CA THR A 729 -33.39 -19.34 18.55
C THR A 729 -33.70 -20.39 17.48
N ARG A 730 -34.86 -21.07 17.56
CA ARG A 730 -35.33 -21.97 16.50
C ARG A 730 -35.64 -21.24 15.20
N LEU A 731 -36.27 -20.06 15.28
CA LEU A 731 -36.61 -19.23 14.11
C LEU A 731 -35.37 -18.57 13.46
N GLU A 732 -34.28 -18.35 14.21
CA GLU A 732 -33.04 -17.73 13.71
C GLU A 732 -31.99 -18.71 13.15
N ALA A 733 -32.00 -19.98 13.58
CA ALA A 733 -30.96 -20.96 13.23
C ALA A 733 -30.97 -21.43 11.76
N GLY A 734 -31.79 -20.84 10.89
CA GLY A 734 -31.92 -21.16 9.47
C GLY A 734 -33.38 -21.38 9.05
N PRO A 735 -33.65 -21.86 7.82
CA PRO A 735 -35.01 -22.10 7.36
C PRO A 735 -35.68 -23.16 8.24
N VAL A 736 -36.57 -22.71 9.13
CA VAL A 736 -37.42 -23.60 9.93
C VAL A 736 -38.26 -24.44 8.98
N ALA A 737 -38.16 -25.76 9.11
CA ALA A 737 -39.00 -26.68 8.35
C ALA A 737 -40.44 -26.56 8.85
N LEU A 738 -41.22 -25.67 8.22
CA LEU A 738 -42.63 -25.43 8.53
C LEU A 738 -43.47 -26.66 8.20
N LYS A 739 -44.29 -27.13 9.15
CA LYS A 739 -45.26 -28.21 8.91
C LYS A 739 -46.56 -27.62 8.39
N ARG A 740 -46.53 -27.12 7.15
CA ARG A 740 -47.69 -26.46 6.55
C ARG A 740 -48.86 -27.43 6.37
N ALA A 741 -50.02 -27.03 6.84
CA ALA A 741 -51.31 -27.68 6.60
C ALA A 741 -52.32 -26.64 6.12
N TRP A 742 -53.34 -27.08 5.38
CA TRP A 742 -54.48 -26.23 5.02
C TRP A 742 -55.44 -26.19 6.21
N VAL A 743 -55.55 -25.02 6.85
CA VAL A 743 -56.36 -24.85 8.07
C VAL A 743 -57.33 -23.68 7.89
N PRO A 744 -58.60 -23.83 8.31
CA PRO A 744 -59.54 -22.72 8.36
C PRO A 744 -59.11 -21.69 9.40
N LEU A 745 -59.26 -20.40 9.07
CA LEU A 745 -58.87 -19.32 10.00
C LEU A 745 -59.69 -19.36 11.30
N GLU A 746 -60.93 -19.82 11.19
CA GLU A 746 -61.87 -20.08 12.28
C GLU A 746 -61.27 -21.00 13.35
N GLU A 747 -60.57 -22.05 12.93
CA GLU A 747 -59.97 -23.04 13.84
C GLU A 747 -58.73 -22.45 14.54
N LEU A 748 -57.90 -21.68 13.81
CA LEU A 748 -56.72 -21.03 14.40
C LEU A 748 -57.11 -19.98 15.45
N VAL A 749 -58.10 -19.14 15.14
CA VAL A 749 -58.59 -18.11 16.07
C VAL A 749 -59.38 -18.74 17.21
N GLY A 750 -60.24 -19.73 16.92
CA GLY A 750 -61.01 -20.45 17.93
C GLY A 750 -60.15 -21.20 18.94
N SER A 751 -59.08 -21.89 18.47
CA SER A 751 -58.13 -22.58 19.35
C SER A 751 -57.40 -21.59 20.26
N ALA A 752 -56.91 -20.49 19.71
CA ALA A 752 -56.24 -19.43 20.48
C ALA A 752 -57.16 -18.80 21.55
N LEU A 753 -58.44 -18.54 21.22
CA LEU A 753 -59.42 -18.01 22.16
C LEU A 753 -59.76 -19.00 23.27
N THR A 754 -59.97 -20.28 22.94
CA THR A 754 -60.24 -21.34 23.93
C THR A 754 -59.10 -21.46 24.93
N ARG A 755 -57.85 -21.38 24.45
CA ARG A 755 -56.67 -21.47 25.31
C ARG A 755 -56.50 -20.25 26.22
N LEU A 756 -57.07 -19.11 25.85
CA LEU A 756 -57.00 -17.84 26.58
C LEU A 756 -58.28 -17.51 27.38
N GLU A 757 -59.28 -18.39 27.41
CA GLU A 757 -60.59 -18.17 28.05
C GLU A 757 -60.44 -17.64 29.49
N ARG A 758 -59.59 -18.27 30.31
CA ARG A 758 -59.34 -17.83 31.69
C ARG A 758 -58.68 -16.45 31.80
N LYS A 759 -57.85 -16.06 30.83
CA LYS A 759 -57.13 -14.77 30.83
C LYS A 759 -57.96 -13.65 30.22
N LEU A 760 -58.81 -13.96 29.25
CA LEU A 760 -59.72 -13.00 28.62
C LEU A 760 -60.92 -12.70 29.53
N GLY A 761 -61.35 -13.65 30.36
CA GLY A 761 -62.46 -13.46 31.31
C GLY A 761 -63.76 -13.12 30.58
N ASP A 762 -64.58 -12.24 31.16
CA ASP A 762 -65.88 -11.81 30.58
C ASP A 762 -65.75 -10.79 29.44
N ARG A 763 -64.58 -10.72 28.81
CA ARG A 763 -64.30 -9.71 27.79
C ARG A 763 -64.98 -10.07 26.46
N PRO A 764 -65.73 -9.16 25.82
CA PRO A 764 -66.35 -9.44 24.53
C PRO A 764 -65.29 -9.53 23.42
N VAL A 765 -65.25 -10.67 22.71
CA VAL A 765 -64.42 -10.86 21.52
C VAL A 765 -65.34 -11.03 20.31
N ASN A 766 -65.35 -10.04 19.42
CA ASN A 766 -66.19 -10.01 18.23
C ASN A 766 -65.40 -10.53 17.03
N VAL A 767 -65.76 -11.71 16.53
CA VAL A 767 -65.10 -12.34 15.37
C VAL A 767 -66.01 -12.23 14.15
N THR A 768 -65.53 -11.60 13.07
CA THR A 768 -66.29 -11.40 11.83
C THR A 768 -65.51 -11.90 10.62
N PHE A 769 -65.94 -13.03 10.06
CA PHE A 769 -65.35 -13.67 8.88
C PHE A 769 -66.41 -13.86 7.77
N PRO A 770 -66.07 -13.59 6.49
CA PRO A 770 -66.89 -13.98 5.34
C PRO A 770 -67.05 -15.50 5.22
N GLU A 771 -68.23 -15.98 4.82
CA GLU A 771 -68.55 -17.41 4.67
C GLU A 771 -67.65 -18.17 3.67
N ALA A 772 -67.01 -17.47 2.73
CA ALA A 772 -66.19 -18.06 1.66
C ALA A 772 -64.71 -17.69 1.75
N LEU A 773 -64.11 -17.71 2.97
CA LEU A 773 -62.67 -17.55 3.11
C LEU A 773 -61.91 -18.78 2.59
N ALA A 774 -60.77 -18.55 1.94
CA ALA A 774 -59.87 -19.63 1.53
C ALA A 774 -59.09 -20.18 2.73
N LEU A 775 -58.80 -21.48 2.71
CA LEU A 775 -57.96 -22.11 3.73
C LEU A 775 -56.54 -21.54 3.71
N LEU A 776 -55.92 -21.41 4.88
CA LEU A 776 -54.55 -20.91 5.03
C LEU A 776 -53.56 -22.08 5.00
N SER A 777 -52.53 -22.01 4.15
CA SER A 777 -51.43 -22.99 4.13
C SER A 777 -50.34 -22.59 5.13
N VAL A 778 -50.56 -22.85 6.41
CA VAL A 778 -49.68 -22.43 7.51
C VAL A 778 -49.32 -23.59 8.44
N ASP A 779 -48.26 -23.43 9.25
CA ASP A 779 -47.99 -24.31 10.38
C ASP A 779 -48.98 -23.97 11.52
N PRO A 780 -49.93 -24.85 11.86
CA PRO A 780 -51.04 -24.51 12.76
C PRO A 780 -50.57 -24.08 14.14
N VAL A 781 -49.53 -24.72 14.67
CA VAL A 781 -49.01 -24.46 16.02
C VAL A 781 -48.33 -23.10 16.09
N LEU A 782 -47.52 -22.77 15.08
CA LEU A 782 -46.84 -21.47 15.03
C LEU A 782 -47.84 -20.35 14.76
N PHE A 783 -48.83 -20.55 13.88
CA PHE A 783 -49.81 -19.52 13.57
C PHE A 783 -50.82 -19.28 14.72
N GLU A 784 -51.18 -20.33 15.47
CA GLU A 784 -51.93 -20.19 16.73
C GLU A 784 -51.16 -19.31 17.73
N GLN A 785 -49.84 -19.48 17.84
CA GLN A 785 -49.00 -18.67 18.71
C GLN A 785 -49.04 -17.17 18.36
N VAL A 786 -49.18 -16.82 17.06
CA VAL A 786 -49.35 -15.42 16.63
C VAL A 786 -50.60 -14.81 17.24
N PHE A 787 -51.73 -15.53 17.16
CA PHE A 787 -53.00 -15.06 17.72
C PHE A 787 -52.97 -15.01 19.24
N ILE A 788 -52.38 -16.00 19.91
CA ILE A 788 -52.18 -15.98 21.37
C ILE A 788 -51.42 -14.73 21.79
N ASN A 789 -50.29 -14.42 21.13
CA ASN A 789 -49.48 -13.25 21.44
C ASN A 789 -50.23 -11.93 21.21
N LEU A 790 -51.03 -11.83 20.15
CA LEU A 790 -51.83 -10.63 19.87
C LEU A 790 -52.98 -10.46 20.88
N PHE A 791 -53.69 -11.53 21.23
CA PHE A 791 -54.76 -11.48 22.23
C PHE A 791 -54.24 -11.23 23.64
N GLU A 792 -53.09 -11.80 24.02
CA GLU A 792 -52.44 -11.48 25.29
C GLU A 792 -51.99 -10.02 25.35
N ASN A 793 -51.48 -9.46 24.25
CA ASN A 793 -51.17 -8.04 24.17
C ASN A 793 -52.43 -7.18 24.30
N ALA A 794 -53.49 -7.51 23.57
CA ALA A 794 -54.76 -6.79 23.66
C ALA A 794 -55.29 -6.83 25.11
N ALA A 795 -55.34 -8.00 25.75
CA ALA A 795 -55.78 -8.15 27.14
C ALA A 795 -54.91 -7.35 28.14
N ARG A 796 -53.59 -7.29 27.91
CA ARG A 796 -52.63 -6.62 28.80
C ARG A 796 -52.69 -5.09 28.73
N TYR A 797 -52.88 -4.53 27.53
CA TYR A 797 -52.75 -3.08 27.31
C TYR A 797 -54.08 -2.34 27.26
N THR A 798 -55.19 -3.00 27.60
CA THR A 798 -56.52 -2.39 27.56
C THR A 798 -57.30 -2.68 28.86
N PRO A 799 -58.23 -1.80 29.27
CA PRO A 799 -59.01 -1.99 30.49
C PRO A 799 -59.87 -3.26 30.49
N PRO A 800 -60.15 -3.89 31.65
CA PRO A 800 -61.09 -5.00 31.76
C PRO A 800 -62.46 -4.66 31.14
N GLY A 801 -63.05 -5.60 30.38
CA GLY A 801 -64.34 -5.40 29.69
C GLY A 801 -64.28 -4.69 28.33
N SER A 802 -63.11 -4.21 27.89
CA SER A 802 -62.94 -3.60 26.56
C SER A 802 -62.99 -4.64 25.43
N PRO A 803 -63.71 -4.38 24.31
CA PRO A 803 -63.86 -5.36 23.24
C PRO A 803 -62.57 -5.58 22.45
N ILE A 804 -62.38 -6.81 21.99
CA ILE A 804 -61.38 -7.18 20.98
C ILE A 804 -62.13 -7.55 19.70
N GLU A 805 -61.75 -6.94 18.58
CA GLU A 805 -62.37 -7.18 17.28
C GLU A 805 -61.39 -7.95 16.38
N VAL A 806 -61.85 -9.06 15.81
CA VAL A 806 -61.09 -9.87 14.84
C VAL A 806 -61.86 -9.90 13.54
N VAL A 807 -61.31 -9.28 12.51
CA VAL A 807 -61.94 -9.17 11.19
C VAL A 807 -61.03 -9.80 10.16
N ALA A 808 -61.57 -10.66 9.28
CA ALA A 808 -60.82 -11.19 8.15
C ALA A 808 -61.47 -10.82 6.82
N ARG A 809 -60.66 -10.56 5.81
CA ARG A 809 -61.10 -10.32 4.43
C ARG A 809 -60.19 -11.01 3.43
N GLY A 810 -60.78 -11.51 2.35
CA GLY A 810 -60.03 -11.99 1.19
C GLY A 810 -59.54 -10.81 0.34
N GLU A 811 -58.26 -10.81 -0.03
CA GLU A 811 -57.66 -9.84 -0.94
C GLU A 811 -56.99 -10.56 -2.12
N PRO A 812 -56.74 -9.89 -3.26
CA PRO A 812 -55.99 -10.50 -4.36
C PRO A 812 -54.63 -11.04 -3.88
N GLY A 813 -54.46 -12.36 -4.00
CA GLY A 813 -53.24 -13.07 -3.61
C GLY A 813 -53.11 -13.44 -2.13
N GLY A 814 -54.14 -13.27 -1.29
CA GLY A 814 -54.07 -13.69 0.12
C GLY A 814 -55.28 -13.39 0.99
N VAL A 815 -55.17 -13.67 2.29
CA VAL A 815 -56.14 -13.30 3.33
C VAL A 815 -55.50 -12.26 4.24
N VAL A 816 -56.27 -11.22 4.57
CA VAL A 816 -55.89 -10.22 5.56
C VAL A 816 -56.72 -10.39 6.82
N VAL A 817 -56.06 -10.47 7.96
CA VAL A 817 -56.65 -10.58 9.30
C VAL A 817 -56.26 -9.35 10.10
N GLU A 818 -57.25 -8.66 10.66
CA GLU A 818 -57.09 -7.47 11.49
C GLU A 818 -57.53 -7.81 12.92
N VAL A 819 -56.62 -7.64 13.88
CA VAL A 819 -56.88 -7.79 15.32
C VAL A 819 -56.81 -6.41 15.95
N ALA A 820 -57.95 -5.90 16.37
CA ALA A 820 -58.12 -4.54 16.86
C ALA A 820 -58.53 -4.53 18.33
N ASP A 821 -57.91 -3.65 19.11
CA ASP A 821 -58.24 -3.41 20.51
C ASP A 821 -58.78 -1.97 20.73
N ALA A 822 -59.27 -1.70 21.95
CA ALA A 822 -59.77 -0.40 22.39
C ALA A 822 -58.86 0.24 23.46
N GLY A 823 -57.55 0.04 23.34
CA GLY A 823 -56.53 0.51 24.27
C GLY A 823 -56.09 1.96 24.05
N PRO A 824 -54.98 2.40 24.68
CA PRO A 824 -54.44 3.74 24.51
C PRO A 824 -53.81 3.99 23.12
N GLY A 825 -53.67 2.94 22.30
CA GLY A 825 -52.99 2.99 21.01
C GLY A 825 -51.46 2.95 21.13
N LEU A 826 -50.81 3.08 19.98
CA LEU A 826 -49.36 3.10 19.78
C LEU A 826 -48.84 4.55 19.81
N ALA A 827 -47.63 4.76 20.35
CA ALA A 827 -46.98 6.06 20.26
C ALA A 827 -46.57 6.39 18.81
N ALA A 828 -46.67 7.66 18.43
CA ALA A 828 -46.35 8.12 17.09
C ALA A 828 -44.87 7.83 16.74
N GLY A 829 -44.63 7.10 15.64
CA GLY A 829 -43.29 6.67 15.22
C GLY A 829 -42.83 5.34 15.81
N SER A 830 -43.66 4.67 16.62
CA SER A 830 -43.38 3.34 17.17
C SER A 830 -43.98 2.20 16.34
N GLU A 831 -44.82 2.48 15.33
CA GLU A 831 -45.62 1.51 14.59
C GLU A 831 -44.78 0.40 13.91
N SER A 832 -43.59 0.75 13.41
CA SER A 832 -42.62 -0.22 12.88
C SER A 832 -41.70 -0.81 13.95
N ARG A 833 -41.42 -0.04 15.01
CA ARG A 833 -40.45 -0.38 16.05
C ARG A 833 -40.98 -1.37 17.08
N ILE A 834 -42.29 -1.46 17.26
CA ILE A 834 -42.89 -2.46 18.16
C ILE A 834 -42.62 -3.91 17.76
N PHE A 835 -42.20 -4.16 16.52
CA PHE A 835 -41.77 -5.47 16.05
C PHE A 835 -40.26 -5.69 16.19
N GLU A 836 -39.49 -4.68 16.63
CA GLU A 836 -38.08 -4.83 16.96
C GLU A 836 -37.93 -5.63 18.27
N LYS A 837 -36.87 -6.44 18.33
CA LYS A 837 -36.60 -7.29 19.49
C LYS A 837 -36.36 -6.43 20.73
N PHE A 838 -36.98 -6.79 21.85
CA PHE A 838 -36.84 -6.12 23.14
C PHE A 838 -37.35 -4.67 23.17
N TYR A 839 -37.99 -4.20 22.10
CA TYR A 839 -38.58 -2.87 22.08
C TYR A 839 -39.84 -2.83 22.96
N ARG A 840 -39.97 -1.76 23.76
CA ARG A 840 -41.13 -1.51 24.64
C ARG A 840 -41.65 -0.11 24.36
N GLY A 841 -42.95 0.02 24.12
CA GLY A 841 -43.62 1.32 24.02
C GLY A 841 -43.64 2.01 25.39
N GLY A 842 -43.32 3.31 25.43
CA GLY A 842 -43.30 4.09 26.67
C GLY A 842 -44.69 4.22 27.31
N HIS A 843 -44.73 4.26 28.64
CA HIS A 843 -45.87 4.56 29.53
C HIS A 843 -46.75 3.42 30.06
N THR A 844 -46.24 2.20 30.31
CA THR A 844 -46.96 1.24 31.17
C THR A 844 -46.04 0.48 32.13
N THR A 845 -46.55 0.24 33.35
CA THR A 845 -45.98 -0.64 34.40
C THR A 845 -46.08 -2.13 34.05
N ALA A 846 -46.56 -2.47 32.85
CA ALA A 846 -46.79 -3.83 32.41
C ALA A 846 -45.47 -4.55 32.11
N VAL A 847 -45.24 -5.65 32.83
CA VAL A 847 -44.02 -6.46 32.77
C VAL A 847 -44.08 -7.43 31.57
N GLY A 848 -43.11 -7.35 30.66
CA GLY A 848 -42.99 -8.26 29.50
C GLY A 848 -41.65 -8.13 28.79
N ALA A 849 -41.17 -9.24 28.20
CA ALA A 849 -39.82 -9.35 27.61
C ALA A 849 -39.62 -8.63 26.26
N GLY A 850 -40.65 -7.99 25.69
CA GLY A 850 -40.56 -7.31 24.39
C GLY A 850 -40.28 -8.25 23.20
N LEU A 851 -40.53 -9.55 23.35
CA LEU A 851 -40.28 -10.57 22.32
C LEU A 851 -41.55 -11.01 21.56
N GLY A 852 -42.73 -10.88 22.15
CA GLY A 852 -43.97 -11.44 21.58
C GLY A 852 -44.29 -10.96 20.17
N LEU A 853 -44.23 -9.65 19.92
CA LEU A 853 -44.50 -9.08 18.58
C LEU A 853 -43.39 -9.38 17.57
N ALA A 854 -42.13 -9.45 18.01
CA ALA A 854 -41.02 -9.87 17.17
C ALA A 854 -41.17 -11.34 16.72
N ILE A 855 -41.65 -12.21 17.61
CA ILE A 855 -42.00 -13.62 17.29
C ILE A 855 -43.17 -13.66 16.30
N CYS A 856 -44.22 -12.86 16.49
CA CYS A 856 -45.32 -12.77 15.53
C CYS A 856 -44.82 -12.41 14.13
N LYS A 857 -43.95 -11.41 14.03
CA LYS A 857 -43.35 -10.99 12.76
C LYS A 857 -42.51 -12.10 12.13
N ALA A 858 -41.64 -12.75 12.89
CA ALA A 858 -40.80 -13.84 12.40
C ALA A 858 -41.63 -15.03 11.89
N ILE A 859 -42.70 -15.41 12.60
CA ILE A 859 -43.61 -16.48 12.19
C ILE A 859 -44.34 -16.09 10.90
N VAL A 860 -44.91 -14.89 10.81
CA VAL A 860 -45.65 -14.43 9.63
C VAL A 860 -44.73 -14.33 8.40
N GLU A 861 -43.53 -13.79 8.55
CA GLU A 861 -42.54 -13.68 7.47
C GLU A 861 -42.01 -15.05 7.01
N ALA A 862 -41.82 -16.01 7.92
CA ALA A 862 -41.45 -17.39 7.57
C ALA A 862 -42.52 -18.07 6.69
N HIS A 863 -43.79 -17.67 6.84
CA HIS A 863 -44.91 -18.12 6.00
C HIS A 863 -45.06 -17.30 4.70
N GLY A 864 -44.18 -16.33 4.44
CA GLY A 864 -44.24 -15.43 3.28
C GLY A 864 -45.25 -14.28 3.42
N GLY A 865 -45.80 -14.09 4.61
CA GLY A 865 -46.75 -13.01 4.92
C GLY A 865 -46.09 -11.73 5.43
N THR A 866 -46.92 -10.75 5.75
CA THR A 866 -46.50 -9.47 6.36
C THR A 866 -47.38 -9.13 7.56
N ILE A 867 -46.81 -8.57 8.62
CA ILE A 867 -47.54 -8.01 9.76
C ILE A 867 -47.24 -6.52 9.89
N ALA A 868 -48.27 -5.72 10.17
CA ALA A 868 -48.18 -4.28 10.40
C ALA A 868 -49.07 -3.87 11.57
N ALA A 869 -48.79 -2.71 12.17
CA ALA A 869 -49.61 -2.14 13.22
C ALA A 869 -49.92 -0.67 12.92
N GLU A 870 -51.13 -0.24 13.26
CA GLU A 870 -51.61 1.12 13.05
C GLU A 870 -52.55 1.54 14.19
N ASN A 871 -52.71 2.84 14.41
CA ASN A 871 -53.69 3.37 15.35
C ASN A 871 -55.07 3.48 14.72
N ARG A 872 -56.11 3.14 15.48
CA ARG A 872 -57.51 3.31 15.04
C ARG A 872 -57.95 4.76 15.18
N ALA A 873 -58.77 5.22 14.24
CA ALA A 873 -59.40 6.54 14.32
C ALA A 873 -60.36 6.67 15.52
N SER A 874 -60.91 5.55 16.01
CA SER A 874 -61.79 5.46 17.18
C SER A 874 -61.05 5.33 18.52
N GLY A 875 -59.71 5.33 18.52
CA GLY A 875 -58.88 4.95 19.67
C GLY A 875 -58.58 3.44 19.72
N GLY A 876 -57.39 3.07 20.19
CA GLY A 876 -56.87 1.69 20.22
C GLY A 876 -55.88 1.37 19.09
N ALA A 877 -55.28 0.18 19.14
CA ALA A 877 -54.36 -0.32 18.12
C ALA A 877 -55.03 -1.35 17.20
N ASN A 878 -54.56 -1.45 15.96
CA ASN A 878 -54.96 -2.45 14.98
C ASN A 878 -53.72 -3.16 14.43
N PHE A 879 -53.69 -4.49 14.56
CA PHE A 879 -52.64 -5.35 14.03
C PHE A 879 -53.14 -6.07 12.78
N ARG A 880 -52.54 -5.76 11.62
CA ARG A 880 -52.91 -6.32 10.32
C ARG A 880 -51.91 -7.39 9.90
N ILE A 881 -52.37 -8.63 9.72
CA ILE A 881 -51.60 -9.76 9.19
C ILE A 881 -52.09 -10.05 7.78
N ARG A 882 -51.17 -10.16 6.82
CA ARG A 882 -51.45 -10.63 5.46
C ARG A 882 -50.78 -11.96 5.23
N VAL A 883 -51.55 -12.97 4.86
CA VAL A 883 -51.07 -14.32 4.56
C VAL A 883 -51.25 -14.58 3.06
N PRO A 884 -50.18 -14.85 2.29
CA PRO A 884 -50.32 -15.16 0.87
C PRO A 884 -50.97 -16.52 0.68
N ILE A 885 -51.83 -16.61 -0.33
CA ILE A 885 -52.50 -17.87 -0.68
C ILE A 885 -52.10 -18.24 -2.12
N PRO A 886 -51.54 -19.44 -2.36
CA PRO A 886 -51.25 -19.92 -3.71
C PRO A 886 -52.52 -19.98 -4.57
N SER A 887 -52.39 -19.72 -5.87
CA SER A 887 -53.50 -19.81 -6.83
C SER A 887 -54.12 -21.22 -6.80
N GLY A 888 -55.42 -21.33 -6.49
CA GLY A 888 -56.14 -22.61 -6.42
C GLY A 888 -56.33 -23.21 -5.03
N ALA A 889 -56.24 -22.41 -3.97
CA ALA A 889 -56.48 -22.90 -2.61
C ALA A 889 -57.91 -23.43 -2.40
N PRO A 890 -58.06 -24.55 -1.65
CA PRO A 890 -59.35 -25.06 -1.26
C PRO A 890 -60.13 -24.04 -0.41
N GLN A 891 -61.40 -23.82 -0.75
CA GLN A 891 -62.34 -23.06 0.07
C GLN A 891 -63.05 -24.00 1.04
N VAL A 892 -63.49 -23.50 2.19
CA VAL A 892 -64.35 -24.25 3.11
C VAL A 892 -65.63 -24.63 2.37
N ALA A 893 -65.93 -25.93 2.27
CA ALA A 893 -67.18 -26.38 1.66
C ALA A 893 -68.35 -26.02 2.58
N ALA A 894 -69.34 -25.29 2.06
CA ALA A 894 -70.56 -24.94 2.79
C ALA A 894 -71.24 -26.21 3.34
N HIS A 895 -71.53 -26.22 4.64
CA HIS A 895 -72.28 -27.30 5.28
C HIS A 895 -73.66 -27.45 4.61
N VAL A 896 -73.86 -28.56 3.90
CA VAL A 896 -75.19 -29.05 3.51
C VAL A 896 -75.78 -29.78 4.71
N GLU A 897 -76.83 -29.20 5.28
CA GLU A 897 -77.66 -29.79 6.33
C GLU A 897 -78.50 -30.93 5.72
N GLU A 898 -78.00 -32.16 5.76
CA GLU A 898 -78.81 -33.35 5.45
C GLU A 898 -79.54 -33.83 6.71
N ALA A 899 -80.85 -33.55 6.73
CA ALA A 899 -81.81 -34.14 7.65
C ALA A 899 -81.68 -35.68 7.68
N ARG A 900 -81.53 -36.26 8.87
CA ARG A 900 -81.81 -37.68 9.09
C ARG A 900 -83.25 -37.86 9.58
N PRO A 901 -83.96 -38.92 9.15
CA PRO A 901 -85.21 -39.33 9.77
C PRO A 901 -85.02 -39.84 11.20
#